data_AF-A0A4Q4B3A3-F1
#
_entry.id   AF-A0A4Q4B3A3-F1
#
_cell.length_a   1.000
_cell.length_b   1.000
_cell.length_c   1.000
_cell.angle_alpha   90.00
_cell.angle_beta   90.00
_cell.angle_gamma   90.00
#
_symmetry.space_group_name_H-M   'P 1'
#
loop_
_entity.id
_entity.type
_entity.pdbx_description
1 polymer ?
#
loop_
_entity_poly.entity_id
_entity_poly.type
_entity_poly.pdbx_seq_one_letter_code
_entity_poly.pdbx_strand_id
1 'polypeptide(L)'
;MEKDQISKQFYSNQTQIDDSSRRTFFKQLVLGSMGFYLSPMLLQSCSKDDLGKPPFGVWKDMIKILEQSPDHFIGRRTALVTSKNPEAMTNFVRDSFQIIPWQSDFLHHSANGTIYGKEMALRCGLATPREKAEILKDMLVDAGYEAKVVLEETEITLDEAKSIVYQKLTPQFAPPITNKKMRKWQKMMGVTNKEETYKQILDIVESSETLANNLLNNIDKKYIRDRTVNFRFHKAYVPSVVFYEEGAEKYAHVFDPKVSFGNLHPTNKKKTFNKADEYKDPKDEDVTITLSCRNALDHWSETELLTGTWKLSELLGNQLQVQFLNNMSFEEQSIKSISEITSFTPCFALQDINKDATYLEERTVLGEPITLEAVKIFENYNPDSLPNNEEPAAIKKVHSFEGTVFPQAFPKVRLELSPKDAQGNIIEGISIGNFEITDNGQTVSCWMNQNVLSPKILLLYDTSASMPGEYAGDNIKLFLQNTEAAIKKNYPKARVILQQTGSNIYTALLKSKQLDVDVILYATDGDNNDAFDASYTPIYEAGPPAIFLNVKPQGTVYKHLRENMDFIEIAADDQELTITEITKIIDGLKFPTYVVTYSAFAEKDAHNVEVKLKDTTHKVNLNYKFPEPSDHLLGNRMVGLYLTIKRLGKNPIKRVLAGYEPHNDFYANPTQLTRKMIDEVHEMLLGGAVMAFEREAPTLSIQLTEYLQALMSNQNWFEAYQEGNIKTAVEEIAKGGFSYPSLLLSMLQPIQNNVTEQAITYPNGFRSCIVKFSPGFYNNETKTSFDFLPTSEYQTVSRSGTGNFEETLKKTAQLAILEGYVFEDSAYSQLKEKPLLLNKAMGRDERFSSQALGNDYHYYGKQIFGGGILKLFDTSLQVKSFWKIDPIKGELYGILPNQTGGGSRTTYQQLMELDKVIEGYKEVLSAMNFGLTVTGLGNLPLGLVAAYSLTLVKLYALASQALILMNTTGMDEDLTIALQALACDLYKEILYDSFYGVGTAASTIESLIGAMGGIDGEDFSFFKC
;
A
#
# COMPACT_ATOMS: atom_id res chain seq x y z
N MET A 1 -33.82 -54.36 -32.03
CA MET A 1 -35.16 -54.75 -31.53
C MET A 1 -35.54 -53.77 -30.45
N GLU A 2 -36.64 -53.06 -30.69
CA GLU A 2 -37.29 -52.06 -29.83
C GLU A 2 -37.67 -52.56 -28.43
N LYS A 3 -37.77 -51.58 -27.50
CA LYS A 3 -38.81 -51.43 -26.44
C LYS A 3 -38.80 -52.45 -25.27
N ASP A 4 -39.06 -52.10 -24.01
CA ASP A 4 -39.72 -50.91 -23.46
C ASP A 4 -39.51 -50.85 -21.92
N GLN A 5 -39.26 -49.62 -21.45
CA GLN A 5 -39.93 -48.91 -20.35
C GLN A 5 -39.97 -49.39 -18.87
N ILE A 6 -39.47 -48.47 -18.03
CA ILE A 6 -40.02 -47.98 -16.73
C ILE A 6 -39.75 -48.90 -15.52
N SER A 7 -38.80 -48.55 -14.65
CA SER A 7 -39.06 -47.57 -13.58
C SER A 7 -37.85 -46.71 -13.20
N LYS A 8 -37.94 -45.43 -13.57
CA LYS A 8 -37.27 -44.29 -12.91
C LYS A 8 -38.09 -43.87 -11.69
N GLN A 9 -37.49 -43.75 -10.52
CA GLN A 9 -37.69 -42.65 -9.56
C GLN A 9 -36.72 -42.86 -8.39
N PHE A 10 -36.11 -41.78 -7.90
CA PHE A 10 -35.08 -41.69 -6.85
C PHE A 10 -33.60 -41.78 -7.27
N TYR A 11 -33.20 -40.97 -8.24
CA TYR A 11 -31.86 -40.35 -8.26
C TYR A 11 -31.94 -39.03 -9.04
N SER A 12 -32.15 -37.91 -8.34
CA SER A 12 -31.76 -36.57 -8.82
C SER A 12 -31.87 -35.56 -7.68
N ASN A 13 -30.73 -35.02 -7.25
CA ASN A 13 -30.50 -33.59 -6.96
C ASN A 13 -29.18 -33.46 -6.20
N GLN A 14 -28.09 -33.77 -6.87
CA GLN A 14 -26.84 -33.04 -6.64
C GLN A 14 -26.76 -32.03 -7.79
N THR A 15 -27.12 -30.78 -7.49
CA THR A 15 -26.85 -29.63 -8.36
C THR A 15 -25.34 -29.52 -8.53
N GLN A 16 -24.82 -30.05 -9.65
CA GLN A 16 -23.55 -29.59 -10.21
C GLN A 16 -23.69 -28.09 -10.43
N ILE A 17 -22.87 -27.32 -9.71
CA ILE A 17 -22.62 -25.92 -10.02
C ILE A 17 -22.01 -25.92 -11.42
N ASP A 18 -22.66 -25.25 -12.37
CA ASP A 18 -22.13 -25.05 -13.72
C ASP A 18 -20.92 -24.10 -13.64
N ASP A 19 -19.75 -24.69 -13.38
CA ASP A 19 -18.46 -24.04 -13.17
C ASP A 19 -17.94 -23.29 -14.43
N SER A 20 -18.70 -23.37 -15.54
CA SER A 20 -18.37 -22.73 -16.82
C SER A 20 -18.62 -21.22 -16.84
N SER A 21 -19.51 -20.69 -16.00
CA SER A 21 -19.91 -19.26 -16.03
C SER A 21 -18.96 -18.35 -15.25
N ARG A 22 -18.66 -18.66 -13.98
CA ARG A 22 -17.76 -17.89 -13.10
C ARG A 22 -16.34 -17.83 -13.66
N ARG A 23 -15.80 -18.97 -14.09
CA ARG A 23 -14.44 -19.09 -14.60
C ARG A 23 -14.23 -18.40 -15.94
N THR A 24 -15.18 -18.51 -16.87
CA THR A 24 -15.14 -17.79 -18.15
C THR A 24 -15.26 -16.29 -17.93
N PHE A 25 -16.09 -15.87 -16.98
CA PHE A 25 -16.24 -14.47 -16.61
C PHE A 25 -14.95 -13.87 -16.03
N PHE A 26 -14.32 -14.54 -15.05
CA PHE A 26 -13.03 -14.10 -14.49
C PHE A 26 -11.92 -14.02 -15.52
N LYS A 27 -11.82 -15.00 -16.42
CA LYS A 27 -10.85 -15.00 -17.53
C LYS A 27 -10.93 -13.71 -18.36
N GLN A 28 -12.14 -13.28 -18.70
CA GLN A 28 -12.36 -12.10 -19.55
C GLN A 28 -12.16 -10.78 -18.79
N LEU A 29 -12.47 -10.76 -17.50
CA LEU A 29 -12.30 -9.59 -16.64
C LEU A 29 -10.83 -9.30 -16.32
N VAL A 30 -10.05 -10.34 -16.03
CA VAL A 30 -8.59 -10.27 -15.75
C VAL A 30 -7.81 -9.89 -17.01
N LEU A 31 -8.15 -10.45 -18.17
CA LEU A 31 -7.52 -10.08 -19.45
C LEU A 31 -7.83 -8.64 -19.87
N GLY A 32 -9.04 -8.14 -19.59
CA GLY A 32 -9.41 -6.75 -19.84
C GLY A 32 -8.74 -5.75 -18.89
N SER A 33 -8.32 -6.18 -17.70
CA SER A 33 -7.86 -5.29 -16.64
C SER A 33 -6.36 -5.31 -16.36
N MET A 34 -5.69 -6.45 -16.62
CA MET A 34 -4.22 -6.54 -16.55
C MET A 34 -3.54 -5.68 -17.62
N GLY A 35 -4.19 -5.47 -18.77
CA GLY A 35 -3.73 -4.50 -19.77
C GLY A 35 -3.81 -3.05 -19.30
N PHE A 36 -4.79 -2.67 -18.47
CA PHE A 36 -5.02 -1.27 -18.10
C PHE A 36 -4.12 -0.73 -16.99
N TYR A 37 -3.66 -1.60 -16.07
CA TYR A 37 -2.70 -1.18 -15.04
C TYR A 37 -1.27 -1.00 -15.60
N LEU A 38 -0.97 -1.49 -16.81
CA LEU A 38 0.35 -1.41 -17.43
C LEU A 38 0.41 -0.74 -18.81
N SER A 39 -0.69 -0.61 -19.57
CA SER A 39 -0.82 0.32 -20.70
C SER A 39 -2.24 0.27 -21.30
N PRO A 40 -3.06 1.32 -21.15
CA PRO A 40 -4.42 1.35 -21.66
C PRO A 40 -4.52 1.43 -23.20
N MET A 41 -3.39 1.53 -23.93
CA MET A 41 -3.36 1.69 -25.39
C MET A 41 -3.81 0.45 -26.21
N LEU A 42 -4.16 -0.66 -25.57
CA LEU A 42 -4.38 -1.97 -26.22
C LEU A 42 -5.78 -2.20 -26.82
N LEU A 43 -6.75 -1.31 -26.57
CA LEU A 43 -8.13 -1.49 -27.02
C LEU A 43 -8.53 -0.43 -28.03
N GLN A 44 -8.01 -0.56 -29.26
CA GLN A 44 -8.53 0.16 -30.43
C GLN A 44 -9.41 -0.77 -31.26
N SER A 45 -10.70 -0.78 -30.96
CA SER A 45 -11.71 -1.31 -31.87
C SER A 45 -12.56 -0.14 -32.36
N CYS A 46 -12.29 0.35 -33.57
CA CYS A 46 -13.19 1.25 -34.28
C CYS A 46 -14.37 0.45 -34.86
N SER A 47 -15.29 -0.02 -34.01
CA SER A 47 -16.64 -0.36 -34.45
C SER A 47 -17.63 0.63 -33.83
N LYS A 48 -18.45 1.26 -34.68
CA LYS A 48 -19.67 1.94 -34.22
C LYS A 48 -20.68 0.85 -33.86
N ASP A 49 -20.54 0.28 -32.68
CA ASP A 49 -21.48 -0.67 -32.07
C ASP A 49 -22.37 0.06 -31.04
N ASP A 50 -23.60 -0.41 -30.83
CA ASP A 50 -24.62 0.20 -29.94
C ASP A 50 -24.21 0.33 -28.45
N LEU A 51 -23.08 -0.25 -28.04
CA LEU A 51 -22.61 -0.25 -26.65
C LEU A 51 -21.61 0.86 -26.33
N GLY A 52 -21.15 1.64 -27.33
CA GLY A 52 -20.11 2.65 -27.16
C GLY A 52 -18.69 2.12 -27.41
N LYS A 53 -17.67 2.96 -27.18
CA LYS A 53 -16.27 2.63 -27.43
C LYS A 53 -15.75 1.59 -26.40
N PRO A 54 -15.13 0.48 -26.83
CA PRO A 54 -14.47 -0.45 -25.91
C PRO A 54 -13.21 0.21 -25.29
N PRO A 55 -12.84 -0.16 -24.04
CA PRO A 55 -13.50 -1.16 -23.19
C PRO A 55 -14.75 -0.65 -22.45
N PHE A 56 -14.89 0.67 -22.27
CA PHE A 56 -15.83 1.25 -21.32
C PHE A 56 -17.30 0.93 -21.64
N GLY A 57 -17.66 0.91 -22.92
CA GLY A 57 -18.98 0.46 -23.37
C GLY A 57 -19.30 -0.98 -22.99
N VAL A 58 -18.31 -1.88 -23.05
CA VAL A 58 -18.42 -3.29 -22.66
C VAL A 58 -18.53 -3.42 -21.15
N TRP A 59 -17.68 -2.73 -20.39
CA TRP A 59 -17.70 -2.77 -18.93
C TRP A 59 -18.99 -2.21 -18.34
N LYS A 60 -19.53 -1.13 -18.89
CA LYS A 60 -20.83 -0.58 -18.49
C LYS A 60 -21.97 -1.59 -18.69
N ASP A 61 -21.92 -2.36 -19.78
CA ASP A 61 -22.90 -3.41 -20.05
C ASP A 61 -22.68 -4.65 -19.16
N MET A 62 -21.43 -4.97 -18.81
CA MET A 62 -21.10 -6.01 -17.82
C MET A 62 -21.62 -5.65 -16.43
N ILE A 63 -21.38 -4.43 -15.94
CA ILE A 63 -21.88 -3.92 -14.66
C ILE A 63 -23.41 -4.11 -14.57
N LYS A 64 -24.16 -3.64 -15.58
CA LYS A 64 -25.61 -3.80 -15.63
C LYS A 64 -26.09 -5.25 -15.55
N ILE A 65 -25.29 -6.20 -16.05
CA ILE A 65 -25.61 -7.62 -16.01
C ILE A 65 -25.22 -8.25 -14.67
N LEU A 66 -24.11 -7.82 -14.07
CA LEU A 66 -23.71 -8.22 -12.73
C LEU A 66 -24.74 -7.78 -11.69
N GLU A 67 -25.29 -6.58 -11.81
CA GLU A 67 -26.37 -6.05 -10.97
C GLU A 67 -27.65 -6.92 -10.98
N GLN A 68 -27.83 -7.74 -12.03
CA GLN A 68 -28.95 -8.67 -12.16
C GLN A 68 -28.66 -10.06 -11.58
N SER A 69 -27.43 -10.31 -11.11
CA SER A 69 -27.07 -11.59 -10.50
C SER A 69 -27.89 -11.85 -9.22
N PRO A 70 -28.31 -13.09 -8.93
CA PRO A 70 -29.05 -13.42 -7.71
C PRO A 70 -28.34 -13.04 -6.40
N ASP A 71 -27.00 -13.05 -6.40
CA ASP A 71 -26.14 -12.66 -5.28
C ASP A 71 -25.82 -11.15 -5.24
N HIS A 72 -26.30 -10.36 -6.22
CA HIS A 72 -26.11 -8.91 -6.22
C HIS A 72 -27.24 -8.19 -5.45
N PHE A 73 -27.23 -8.31 -4.13
CA PHE A 73 -28.32 -7.82 -3.26
C PHE A 73 -28.67 -6.32 -3.43
N ILE A 74 -27.69 -5.44 -3.67
CA ILE A 74 -27.92 -3.99 -3.88
C ILE A 74 -28.73 -3.72 -5.17
N GLY A 75 -28.27 -4.27 -6.30
CA GLY A 75 -28.98 -4.26 -7.57
C GLY A 75 -30.38 -4.89 -7.48
N ARG A 76 -30.51 -6.04 -6.81
CA ARG A 76 -31.82 -6.68 -6.58
C ARG A 76 -32.76 -5.83 -5.75
N ARG A 77 -32.27 -5.22 -4.66
CA ARG A 77 -33.04 -4.26 -3.85
C ARG A 77 -33.59 -3.15 -4.73
N THR A 78 -32.72 -2.52 -5.52
CA THR A 78 -33.08 -1.39 -6.41
C THR A 78 -34.13 -1.79 -7.44
N ALA A 79 -33.97 -2.94 -8.10
CA ALA A 79 -34.93 -3.45 -9.07
C ALA A 79 -36.30 -3.75 -8.42
N LEU A 80 -36.31 -4.35 -7.23
CA LEU A 80 -37.54 -4.70 -6.53
C LEU A 80 -38.29 -3.48 -6.02
N VAL A 81 -37.59 -2.50 -5.42
CA VAL A 81 -38.15 -1.20 -5.02
C VAL A 81 -38.81 -0.50 -6.22
N THR A 82 -38.13 -0.46 -7.35
CA THR A 82 -38.64 0.14 -8.60
C THR A 82 -39.89 -0.59 -9.11
N SER A 83 -39.94 -1.93 -8.98
CA SER A 83 -41.09 -2.74 -9.40
C SER A 83 -42.34 -2.58 -8.53
N LYS A 84 -42.19 -1.99 -7.33
CA LYS A 84 -43.27 -1.82 -6.34
C LYS A 84 -44.06 -3.10 -6.05
N ASN A 85 -43.38 -4.24 -5.99
CA ASN A 85 -43.99 -5.54 -5.66
C ASN A 85 -43.63 -5.96 -4.22
N PRO A 86 -44.52 -5.74 -3.24
CA PRO A 86 -44.24 -6.03 -1.82
C PRO A 86 -44.03 -7.52 -1.52
N GLU A 87 -44.70 -8.41 -2.27
CA GLU A 87 -44.50 -9.85 -2.15
C GLU A 87 -43.08 -10.25 -2.58
N ALA A 88 -42.62 -9.73 -3.72
CA ALA A 88 -41.28 -10.00 -4.23
C ALA A 88 -40.18 -9.43 -3.31
N MET A 89 -40.39 -8.25 -2.71
CA MET A 89 -39.49 -7.69 -1.70
C MET A 89 -39.41 -8.57 -0.46
N THR A 90 -40.57 -9.05 0.03
CA THR A 90 -40.66 -9.94 1.18
C THR A 90 -39.91 -11.24 0.94
N ASN A 91 -40.17 -11.90 -0.20
CA ASN A 91 -39.52 -13.14 -0.58
C ASN A 91 -37.99 -12.94 -0.74
N PHE A 92 -37.56 -11.83 -1.34
CA PHE A 92 -36.13 -11.50 -1.45
C PHE A 92 -35.45 -11.43 -0.08
N VAL A 93 -35.98 -10.61 0.84
CA VAL A 93 -35.37 -10.43 2.15
C VAL A 93 -35.42 -11.72 2.97
N ARG A 94 -36.57 -12.39 3.01
CA ARG A 94 -36.76 -13.62 3.80
C ARG A 94 -35.88 -14.76 3.29
N ASP A 95 -35.77 -14.94 1.98
CA ASP A 95 -35.23 -16.17 1.39
C ASP A 95 -33.80 -16.00 0.85
N SER A 96 -33.27 -14.76 0.74
CA SER A 96 -31.91 -14.53 0.20
C SER A 96 -30.86 -14.16 1.26
N PHE A 97 -31.26 -13.66 2.45
CA PHE A 97 -30.32 -13.27 3.50
C PHE A 97 -30.15 -14.39 4.53
N GLN A 98 -28.90 -14.80 4.71
CA GLN A 98 -28.54 -15.78 5.73
C GLN A 98 -28.64 -15.15 7.13
N ILE A 99 -29.30 -15.85 8.04
CA ILE A 99 -29.43 -15.40 9.43
C ILE A 99 -28.12 -15.68 10.18
N ILE A 100 -27.57 -14.63 10.81
CA ILE A 100 -26.43 -14.76 11.73
C ILE A 100 -26.90 -14.67 13.21
N PRO A 101 -26.64 -15.70 14.04
CA PRO A 101 -26.98 -15.69 15.46
C PRO A 101 -25.81 -15.18 16.30
N TRP A 102 -26.04 -14.62 17.48
CA TRP A 102 -24.98 -14.25 18.44
C TRP A 102 -24.31 -15.50 19.03
N GLN A 103 -22.98 -15.49 19.17
CA GLN A 103 -22.26 -16.69 19.63
C GLN A 103 -22.63 -17.12 21.05
N SER A 104 -22.81 -16.18 21.98
CA SER A 104 -23.07 -16.49 23.39
C SER A 104 -24.45 -17.08 23.65
N ASP A 105 -25.45 -16.61 22.92
CA ASP A 105 -26.86 -16.70 23.31
C ASP A 105 -27.82 -16.90 22.13
N PHE A 106 -27.27 -17.23 20.96
CA PHE A 106 -27.97 -17.61 19.75
C PHE A 106 -28.92 -16.51 19.24
N LEU A 107 -30.22 -16.62 19.51
CA LEU A 107 -31.25 -15.68 19.05
C LEU A 107 -31.98 -15.02 20.22
N HIS A 108 -31.36 -14.94 21.40
CA HIS A 108 -31.94 -14.23 22.55
C HIS A 108 -32.27 -12.76 22.21
N HIS A 109 -31.44 -12.11 21.40
CA HIS A 109 -31.60 -10.71 20.99
C HIS A 109 -32.18 -10.57 19.58
N SER A 110 -33.00 -11.50 19.11
CA SER A 110 -33.60 -11.44 17.76
C SER A 110 -34.38 -10.15 17.49
N ALA A 111 -34.99 -9.55 18.52
CA ALA A 111 -35.84 -8.36 18.42
C ALA A 111 -35.08 -7.05 18.16
N ASN A 112 -33.84 -6.95 18.65
CA ASN A 112 -33.10 -5.69 18.73
C ASN A 112 -31.60 -5.81 18.41
N GLY A 113 -31.07 -7.02 18.26
CA GLY A 113 -29.65 -7.24 18.00
C GLY A 113 -29.25 -6.87 16.57
N THR A 114 -28.18 -6.11 16.45
CA THR A 114 -27.52 -5.71 15.19
C THR A 114 -26.05 -6.08 15.23
N ILE A 115 -25.51 -6.56 14.12
CA ILE A 115 -24.10 -6.98 14.00
C ILE A 115 -23.43 -6.22 12.87
N TYR A 116 -24.03 -6.18 11.68
CA TYR A 116 -23.43 -5.58 10.47
C TYR A 116 -24.06 -4.25 10.07
N GLY A 117 -25.32 -4.03 10.41
CA GLY A 117 -26.08 -2.91 9.89
C GLY A 117 -26.65 -3.20 8.50
N LYS A 118 -27.63 -2.40 8.06
CA LYS A 118 -28.41 -2.66 6.84
C LYS A 118 -27.56 -2.65 5.57
N GLU A 119 -26.65 -1.69 5.44
CA GLU A 119 -25.80 -1.51 4.26
C GLU A 119 -24.83 -2.68 4.08
N MET A 120 -24.14 -3.07 5.15
CA MET A 120 -23.20 -4.19 5.11
C MET A 120 -23.91 -5.54 4.97
N ALA A 121 -25.11 -5.68 5.54
CA ALA A 121 -25.95 -6.85 5.31
C ALA A 121 -26.34 -6.99 3.82
N LEU A 122 -26.67 -5.88 3.14
CA LEU A 122 -26.86 -5.87 1.69
C LEU A 122 -25.57 -6.17 0.93
N ARG A 123 -24.41 -5.82 1.47
CA ARG A 123 -23.12 -6.08 0.83
C ARG A 123 -22.71 -7.56 0.84
N CYS A 124 -22.90 -8.25 1.96
CA CYS A 124 -22.43 -9.63 2.14
C CYS A 124 -23.54 -10.69 2.17
N GLY A 125 -24.82 -10.30 2.27
CA GLY A 125 -25.96 -11.22 2.35
C GLY A 125 -26.15 -11.91 3.70
N LEU A 126 -25.45 -11.44 4.75
CA LEU A 126 -25.57 -11.93 6.12
C LEU A 126 -26.28 -10.86 6.99
N ALA A 127 -27.29 -11.26 7.76
CA ALA A 127 -28.09 -10.32 8.56
C ALA A 127 -28.66 -10.97 9.82
N THR A 128 -28.87 -10.18 10.88
CA THR A 128 -29.71 -10.60 12.02
C THR A 128 -31.20 -10.60 11.63
N PRO A 129 -32.09 -11.28 12.38
CA PRO A 129 -33.53 -11.20 12.14
C PRO A 129 -34.06 -9.75 12.17
N ARG A 130 -33.50 -8.90 13.04
CA ARG A 130 -33.86 -7.48 13.10
C ARG A 130 -33.40 -6.72 11.87
N GLU A 131 -32.15 -6.92 11.42
CA GLU A 131 -31.63 -6.28 10.20
C GLU A 131 -32.45 -6.66 8.96
N LYS A 132 -32.87 -7.93 8.83
CA LYS A 132 -33.79 -8.37 7.77
C LYS A 132 -35.09 -7.57 7.78
N ALA A 133 -35.75 -7.46 8.94
CA ALA A 133 -37.00 -6.71 9.06
C ALA A 133 -36.84 -5.24 8.66
N GLU A 134 -35.73 -4.62 9.04
CA GLU A 134 -35.44 -3.21 8.73
C GLU A 134 -35.12 -2.98 7.26
N ILE A 135 -34.36 -3.89 6.62
CA ILE A 135 -34.12 -3.84 5.18
C ILE A 135 -35.45 -3.93 4.43
N LEU A 136 -36.35 -4.85 4.81
CA LEU A 136 -37.67 -4.96 4.18
C LEU A 136 -38.52 -3.71 4.41
N LYS A 137 -38.53 -3.17 5.63
CA LYS A 137 -39.24 -1.93 5.96
C LYS A 137 -38.74 -0.76 5.09
N ASP A 138 -37.43 -0.57 4.97
CA ASP A 138 -36.85 0.48 4.12
C ASP A 138 -37.22 0.27 2.64
N MET A 139 -37.19 -0.97 2.14
CA MET A 139 -37.60 -1.27 0.76
C MET A 139 -39.07 -0.92 0.48
N LEU A 140 -39.96 -1.24 1.42
CA LEU A 140 -41.39 -0.91 1.30
C LEU A 140 -41.62 0.60 1.36
N VAL A 141 -40.94 1.30 2.27
CA VAL A 141 -41.00 2.77 2.36
C VAL A 141 -40.51 3.43 1.08
N ASP A 142 -39.36 3.00 0.55
CA ASP A 142 -38.79 3.54 -0.69
C ASP A 142 -39.69 3.25 -1.91
N ALA A 143 -40.46 2.16 -1.88
CA ALA A 143 -41.45 1.85 -2.91
C ALA A 143 -42.76 2.65 -2.79
N GLY A 144 -42.93 3.41 -1.71
CA GLY A 144 -44.06 4.30 -1.44
C GLY A 144 -45.13 3.75 -0.50
N TYR A 145 -44.85 2.66 0.23
CA TYR A 145 -45.76 2.10 1.23
C TYR A 145 -45.48 2.67 2.62
N GLU A 146 -46.52 2.87 3.43
CA GLU A 146 -46.32 3.08 4.86
C GLU A 146 -45.99 1.73 5.51
N ALA A 147 -44.80 1.60 6.11
CA ALA A 147 -44.34 0.36 6.72
C ALA A 147 -43.64 0.59 8.07
N LYS A 148 -43.79 -0.38 8.99
CA LYS A 148 -43.14 -0.39 10.31
C LYS A 148 -42.74 -1.79 10.74
N VAL A 149 -41.62 -1.90 11.44
CA VAL A 149 -41.20 -3.17 12.07
C VAL A 149 -42.04 -3.42 13.32
N VAL A 150 -42.50 -4.65 13.46
CA VAL A 150 -43.28 -5.16 14.60
C VAL A 150 -42.66 -6.46 15.11
N LEU A 151 -43.05 -6.87 16.31
CA LEU A 151 -42.59 -8.09 16.96
C LEU A 151 -43.77 -9.05 17.14
N GLU A 152 -43.76 -10.15 16.41
CA GLU A 152 -44.80 -11.17 16.47
C GLU A 152 -44.67 -12.06 17.71
N GLU A 153 -45.82 -12.41 18.29
CA GLU A 153 -45.92 -13.51 19.25
C GLU A 153 -46.16 -14.83 18.51
N THR A 154 -45.15 -15.69 18.48
CA THR A 154 -45.15 -16.98 17.80
C THR A 154 -45.04 -18.13 18.78
N GLU A 155 -45.26 -19.35 18.29
CA GLU A 155 -44.99 -20.60 19.03
C GLU A 155 -43.82 -21.37 18.40
N ILE A 156 -42.95 -20.68 17.65
CA ILE A 156 -41.74 -21.28 17.08
C ILE A 156 -40.88 -21.83 18.21
N THR A 157 -40.60 -23.12 18.16
CA THR A 157 -39.72 -23.80 19.11
C THR A 157 -38.26 -23.50 18.81
N LEU A 158 -37.38 -23.74 19.79
CA LEU A 158 -35.95 -23.56 19.60
C LEU A 158 -35.39 -24.45 18.47
N ASP A 159 -35.90 -25.68 18.31
CA ASP A 159 -35.44 -26.60 17.26
C ASP A 159 -35.90 -26.18 15.86
N GLU A 160 -37.10 -25.60 15.75
CA GLU A 160 -37.56 -24.96 14.51
C GLU A 160 -36.71 -23.73 14.20
N ALA A 161 -36.44 -22.87 15.18
CA ALA A 161 -35.56 -21.72 15.02
C ALA A 161 -34.14 -22.12 14.59
N LYS A 162 -33.57 -23.19 15.18
CA LYS A 162 -32.31 -23.78 14.73
C LYS A 162 -32.38 -24.26 13.28
N SER A 163 -33.46 -24.96 12.92
CA SER A 163 -33.63 -25.48 11.56
C SER A 163 -33.70 -24.36 10.52
N ILE A 164 -34.33 -23.24 10.86
CA ILE A 164 -34.36 -22.03 10.02
C ILE A 164 -32.96 -21.40 9.92
N VAL A 165 -32.26 -21.21 11.03
CA VAL A 165 -30.95 -20.55 11.06
C VAL A 165 -29.90 -21.34 10.26
N TYR A 166 -29.81 -22.67 10.46
CA TYR A 166 -28.84 -23.52 9.77
C TYR A 166 -29.25 -23.92 8.34
N GLN A 167 -30.40 -23.45 7.86
CA GLN A 167 -30.75 -23.58 6.44
C GLN A 167 -29.86 -22.65 5.62
N LYS A 168 -29.18 -23.21 4.61
CA LYS A 168 -28.36 -22.43 3.69
C LYS A 168 -29.24 -21.60 2.74
N LEU A 169 -29.14 -20.28 2.83
CA LEU A 169 -29.91 -19.34 2.00
C LEU A 169 -29.07 -18.57 0.96
N THR A 170 -27.75 -18.76 0.94
CA THR A 170 -26.83 -17.98 0.10
C THR A 170 -27.14 -18.12 -1.40
N PRO A 171 -27.57 -17.04 -2.09
CA PRO A 171 -27.78 -17.06 -3.53
C PRO A 171 -26.47 -17.34 -4.28
N GLN A 172 -26.57 -17.99 -5.43
CA GLN A 172 -25.40 -18.27 -6.26
C GLN A 172 -25.07 -17.08 -7.17
N PHE A 173 -23.77 -16.88 -7.44
CA PHE A 173 -23.30 -16.02 -8.51
C PHE A 173 -23.77 -16.60 -9.86
N ALA A 174 -24.78 -16.00 -10.46
CA ALA A 174 -25.41 -16.47 -11.69
C ALA A 174 -25.94 -15.28 -12.52
N PRO A 175 -25.07 -14.35 -12.95
CA PRO A 175 -25.49 -13.25 -13.81
C PRO A 175 -26.07 -13.79 -15.13
N PRO A 176 -27.13 -13.16 -15.69
CA PRO A 176 -27.83 -13.64 -16.89
C PRO A 176 -27.04 -13.39 -18.18
N ILE A 177 -25.85 -14.00 -18.30
CA ILE A 177 -24.95 -13.84 -19.44
C ILE A 177 -25.21 -14.94 -20.46
N THR A 178 -25.67 -14.56 -21.65
CA THR A 178 -25.82 -15.50 -22.77
C THR A 178 -24.49 -15.73 -23.49
N ASN A 179 -24.29 -16.91 -24.08
CA ASN A 179 -23.12 -17.20 -24.93
C ASN A 179 -22.95 -16.19 -26.06
N LYS A 180 -24.06 -15.68 -26.63
CA LYS A 180 -24.03 -14.62 -27.66
C LYS A 180 -23.46 -13.32 -27.10
N LYS A 181 -23.87 -12.94 -25.89
CA LYS A 181 -23.41 -11.71 -25.21
C LYS A 181 -21.93 -11.83 -24.84
N MET A 182 -21.51 -12.97 -24.30
CA MET A 182 -20.11 -13.28 -24.01
C MET A 182 -19.23 -13.17 -25.28
N ARG A 183 -19.64 -13.80 -26.40
CA ARG A 183 -18.93 -13.69 -27.68
C ARG A 183 -18.86 -12.26 -28.21
N LYS A 184 -19.92 -11.46 -28.00
CA LYS A 184 -19.93 -10.03 -28.37
C LYS A 184 -18.87 -9.27 -27.57
N TRP A 185 -18.84 -9.44 -26.25
CA TRP A 185 -17.82 -8.82 -25.39
C TRP A 185 -16.40 -9.23 -25.79
N GLN A 186 -16.15 -10.53 -25.97
CA GLN A 186 -14.86 -11.06 -26.42
C GLN A 186 -14.40 -10.42 -27.73
N LYS A 187 -15.30 -10.34 -28.72
CA LYS A 187 -15.02 -9.71 -30.01
C LYS A 187 -14.67 -8.23 -29.85
N MET A 188 -15.44 -7.49 -29.05
CA MET A 188 -15.22 -6.04 -28.83
C MET A 188 -13.94 -5.76 -28.03
N MET A 189 -13.55 -6.67 -27.14
CA MET A 189 -12.33 -6.58 -26.34
C MET A 189 -11.09 -7.15 -27.06
N GLY A 190 -11.23 -7.61 -28.31
CA GLY A 190 -10.11 -8.16 -29.09
C GLY A 190 -9.55 -9.50 -28.58
N VAL A 191 -10.29 -10.25 -27.76
CA VAL A 191 -9.80 -11.50 -27.16
C VAL A 191 -9.82 -12.64 -28.18
N THR A 192 -8.65 -13.05 -28.66
CA THR A 192 -8.47 -14.27 -29.47
C THR A 192 -8.41 -15.50 -28.56
N ASN A 193 -9.14 -16.57 -28.90
CA ASN A 193 -9.18 -17.83 -28.13
C ASN A 193 -7.80 -18.53 -28.11
N LYS A 194 -6.86 -18.06 -27.29
CA LYS A 194 -5.71 -18.87 -26.85
C LYS A 194 -6.08 -19.59 -25.56
N GLU A 195 -5.82 -20.89 -25.50
CA GLU A 195 -6.02 -21.71 -24.31
C GLU A 195 -4.98 -21.31 -23.26
N GLU A 196 -5.30 -20.33 -22.42
CA GLU A 196 -4.49 -20.05 -21.24
C GLU A 196 -4.70 -21.11 -20.16
N THR A 197 -3.59 -21.58 -19.61
CA THR A 197 -3.51 -22.41 -18.41
C THR A 197 -3.84 -21.57 -17.17
N TYR A 198 -5.11 -21.55 -16.78
CA TYR A 198 -5.51 -21.10 -15.45
C TYR A 198 -5.17 -22.21 -14.46
N LYS A 199 -4.51 -21.88 -13.36
CA LYS A 199 -4.37 -22.78 -12.24
C LYS A 199 -5.70 -22.72 -11.47
N GLN A 200 -6.32 -23.86 -11.21
CA GLN A 200 -7.48 -23.95 -10.31
C GLN A 200 -6.97 -24.26 -8.91
N ILE A 201 -7.54 -23.65 -7.87
CA ILE A 201 -7.40 -24.17 -6.51
C ILE A 201 -8.41 -25.32 -6.39
N LEU A 202 -7.99 -26.52 -6.76
CA LEU A 202 -8.77 -27.71 -6.44
C LEU A 202 -8.72 -27.92 -4.93
N ASP A 203 -9.86 -28.30 -4.34
CA ASP A 203 -9.94 -28.84 -2.98
C ASP A 203 -9.55 -27.90 -1.82
N ILE A 204 -9.86 -26.59 -1.92
CA ILE A 204 -9.58 -25.62 -0.84
C ILE A 204 -10.18 -26.03 0.52
N VAL A 205 -11.39 -26.61 0.51
CA VAL A 205 -12.08 -27.06 1.72
C VAL A 205 -11.34 -28.25 2.34
N GLU A 206 -11.05 -29.30 1.56
CA GLU A 206 -10.33 -30.49 2.05
C GLU A 206 -8.90 -30.13 2.53
N SER A 207 -8.21 -29.27 1.80
CA SER A 207 -6.88 -28.77 2.18
C SER A 207 -6.92 -27.99 3.49
N SER A 208 -7.96 -27.17 3.69
CA SER A 208 -8.15 -26.41 4.93
C SER A 208 -8.46 -27.31 6.13
N GLU A 209 -9.29 -28.34 5.94
CA GLU A 209 -9.59 -29.32 6.99
C GLU A 209 -8.36 -30.14 7.36
N THR A 210 -7.57 -30.56 6.36
CA THR A 210 -6.31 -31.27 6.56
C THR A 210 -5.33 -30.42 7.37
N LEU A 211 -5.15 -29.15 7.00
CA LEU A 211 -4.31 -28.21 7.75
C LEU A 211 -4.81 -28.06 9.18
N ALA A 212 -6.09 -27.76 9.38
CA ALA A 212 -6.68 -27.56 10.71
C ALA A 212 -6.54 -28.80 11.61
N ASN A 213 -6.80 -30.00 11.08
CA ASN A 213 -6.65 -31.25 11.83
C ASN A 213 -5.19 -31.49 12.23
N ASN A 214 -4.23 -31.21 11.35
CA ASN A 214 -2.80 -31.29 11.66
C ASN A 214 -2.41 -30.30 12.77
N LEU A 215 -2.95 -29.08 12.76
CA LEU A 215 -2.70 -28.09 13.83
C LEU A 215 -3.34 -28.53 15.15
N LEU A 216 -4.59 -29.01 15.14
CA LEU A 216 -5.31 -29.48 16.31
C LEU A 216 -4.60 -30.64 17.01
N ASN A 217 -4.00 -31.56 16.25
CA ASN A 217 -3.23 -32.67 16.80
C ASN A 217 -2.02 -32.22 17.64
N ASN A 218 -1.54 -30.99 17.43
CA ASN A 218 -0.44 -30.38 18.19
C ASN A 218 -0.92 -29.50 19.36
N ILE A 219 -2.24 -29.39 19.59
CA ILE A 219 -2.83 -28.56 20.64
C ILE A 219 -3.51 -29.44 21.69
N ASP A 220 -2.99 -29.42 22.91
CA ASP A 220 -3.67 -30.04 24.05
C ASP A 220 -4.97 -29.29 24.38
N LYS A 221 -6.06 -30.05 24.54
CA LYS A 221 -7.42 -29.54 24.83
C LYS A 221 -7.48 -28.60 26.03
N LYS A 222 -6.58 -28.73 27.02
CA LYS A 222 -6.54 -27.84 28.19
C LYS A 222 -6.24 -26.37 27.85
N TYR A 223 -5.61 -26.12 26.70
CA TYR A 223 -5.33 -24.76 26.24
C TYR A 223 -6.46 -24.16 25.39
N ILE A 224 -7.41 -24.98 24.96
CA ILE A 224 -8.60 -24.56 24.22
C ILE A 224 -9.63 -24.04 25.23
N ARG A 225 -10.13 -22.83 25.00
CA ARG A 225 -11.13 -22.14 25.83
C ARG A 225 -12.44 -21.96 25.08
N ASP A 226 -12.86 -23.02 24.38
CA ASP A 226 -14.08 -23.05 23.58
C ASP A 226 -15.29 -22.64 24.43
N ARG A 227 -16.18 -21.84 23.85
CA ARG A 227 -17.38 -21.36 24.54
C ARG A 227 -18.58 -22.17 24.08
N THR A 228 -19.31 -22.72 25.05
CA THR A 228 -20.60 -23.36 24.78
C THR A 228 -21.66 -22.30 24.47
N VAL A 229 -22.40 -22.50 23.39
CA VAL A 229 -23.52 -21.64 23.00
C VAL A 229 -24.69 -21.86 23.97
N ASN A 230 -25.20 -20.79 24.56
CA ASN A 230 -26.43 -20.86 25.35
C ASN A 230 -27.64 -20.66 24.43
N PHE A 231 -28.23 -21.74 23.95
CA PHE A 231 -29.36 -21.61 23.02
C PHE A 231 -30.60 -21.00 23.67
N ARG A 232 -30.89 -19.76 23.30
CA ARG A 232 -32.10 -19.04 23.69
C ARG A 232 -32.77 -18.46 22.45
N PHE A 233 -34.10 -18.44 22.50
CA PHE A 233 -34.94 -17.85 21.46
C PHE A 233 -36.23 -17.33 22.11
N HIS A 234 -36.53 -16.06 21.87
CA HIS A 234 -37.75 -15.44 22.40
C HIS A 234 -38.86 -15.49 21.35
N LYS A 235 -39.69 -16.52 21.44
CA LYS A 235 -40.84 -16.71 20.53
C LYS A 235 -41.86 -15.57 20.53
N ALA A 236 -41.90 -14.77 21.61
CA ALA A 236 -42.81 -13.62 21.77
C ALA A 236 -42.32 -12.33 21.08
N TYR A 237 -41.11 -12.34 20.52
CA TYR A 237 -40.47 -11.15 19.96
C TYR A 237 -39.77 -11.45 18.62
N VAL A 238 -40.50 -12.04 17.67
CA VAL A 238 -39.97 -12.36 16.34
C VAL A 238 -40.18 -11.16 15.40
N PRO A 239 -39.12 -10.54 14.85
CA PRO A 239 -39.27 -9.39 13.95
C PRO A 239 -40.07 -9.72 12.69
N SER A 240 -40.95 -8.80 12.30
CA SER A 240 -41.72 -8.83 11.05
C SER A 240 -42.12 -7.40 10.65
N VAL A 241 -42.72 -7.23 9.48
CA VAL A 241 -43.11 -5.90 8.97
C VAL A 241 -44.61 -5.83 8.75
N VAL A 242 -45.21 -4.75 9.23
CA VAL A 242 -46.58 -4.35 8.88
C VAL A 242 -46.49 -3.22 7.87
N PHE A 243 -47.29 -3.29 6.81
CA PHE A 243 -47.41 -2.22 5.83
C PHE A 243 -48.86 -2.05 5.35
N TYR A 244 -49.16 -0.91 4.75
CA TYR A 244 -50.50 -0.58 4.27
C TYR A 244 -50.55 -0.55 2.73
N GLU A 245 -51.46 -1.32 2.15
CA GLU A 245 -51.71 -1.38 0.71
C GLU A 245 -53.19 -1.08 0.47
N GLU A 246 -53.48 -0.03 -0.31
CA GLU A 246 -54.85 0.45 -0.56
C GLU A 246 -55.67 0.70 0.73
N GLY A 247 -54.99 1.12 1.81
CA GLY A 247 -55.59 1.34 3.13
C GLY A 247 -55.86 0.07 3.94
N ALA A 248 -55.54 -1.11 3.41
CA ALA A 248 -55.62 -2.38 4.13
C ALA A 248 -54.27 -2.72 4.78
N GLU A 249 -54.31 -3.16 6.04
CA GLU A 249 -53.14 -3.65 6.74
C GLU A 249 -52.70 -5.01 6.18
N LYS A 250 -51.40 -5.14 5.88
CA LYS A 250 -50.74 -6.34 5.38
C LYS A 250 -49.52 -6.67 6.23
N TYR A 251 -49.15 -7.95 6.23
CA TYR A 251 -48.07 -8.48 7.06
C TYR A 251 -47.01 -9.18 6.21
N ALA A 252 -45.75 -9.01 6.59
CA ALA A 252 -44.62 -9.65 5.95
C ALA A 252 -43.68 -10.23 7.00
N HIS A 253 -43.74 -11.56 7.15
CA HIS A 253 -42.89 -12.32 8.04
C HIS A 253 -41.51 -12.55 7.40
N VAL A 254 -40.43 -12.22 8.11
CA VAL A 254 -39.05 -12.27 7.57
C VAL A 254 -38.18 -13.38 8.15
N PHE A 255 -38.68 -14.12 9.14
CA PHE A 255 -37.91 -15.13 9.87
C PHE A 255 -38.11 -16.55 9.31
N ASP A 256 -39.33 -17.10 9.37
CA ASP A 256 -39.64 -18.43 8.84
C ASP A 256 -40.01 -18.37 7.34
N PRO A 257 -39.24 -19.02 6.43
CA PRO A 257 -39.50 -19.05 5.00
C PRO A 257 -40.82 -19.74 4.62
N LYS A 258 -41.44 -20.53 5.50
CA LYS A 258 -42.71 -21.23 5.24
C LYS A 258 -43.94 -20.33 5.34
N VAL A 259 -43.82 -19.12 5.90
CA VAL A 259 -44.94 -18.20 6.07
C VAL A 259 -45.25 -17.51 4.75
N SER A 260 -46.46 -17.69 4.23
CA SER A 260 -46.92 -17.03 3.01
C SER A 260 -47.05 -15.52 3.19
N PHE A 261 -46.73 -14.76 2.14
CA PHE A 261 -46.88 -13.30 2.12
C PHE A 261 -48.30 -12.85 2.50
N GLY A 262 -48.41 -11.67 3.12
CA GLY A 262 -49.66 -11.08 3.57
C GLY A 262 -50.16 -11.62 4.92
N ASN A 263 -49.45 -12.56 5.54
CA ASN A 263 -49.85 -13.21 6.78
C ASN A 263 -48.77 -13.07 7.87
N LEU A 264 -49.22 -12.97 9.11
CA LEU A 264 -48.42 -13.26 10.30
C LEU A 264 -48.12 -14.77 10.37
N HIS A 265 -47.20 -15.17 11.23
CA HIS A 265 -46.87 -16.57 11.43
C HIS A 265 -48.14 -17.40 11.80
N PRO A 266 -48.37 -18.60 11.23
CA PRO A 266 -49.59 -19.38 11.46
C PRO A 266 -49.88 -19.73 12.93
N THR A 267 -48.85 -19.77 13.77
CA THR A 267 -49.02 -20.00 15.21
C THR A 267 -49.51 -18.77 15.98
N ASN A 268 -49.44 -17.57 15.39
CA ASN A 268 -49.95 -16.34 15.97
C ASN A 268 -51.48 -16.29 15.84
N LYS A 269 -52.17 -17.18 16.57
CA LYS A 269 -53.63 -17.36 16.50
C LYS A 269 -54.41 -16.11 16.92
N LYS A 270 -53.82 -15.28 17.77
CA LYS A 270 -54.41 -14.03 18.26
C LYS A 270 -54.24 -12.87 17.27
N LYS A 271 -53.37 -13.01 16.26
CA LYS A 271 -52.97 -11.96 15.32
C LYS A 271 -52.50 -10.69 16.04
N THR A 272 -51.72 -10.87 17.11
CA THR A 272 -51.19 -9.78 17.94
C THR A 272 -49.71 -9.59 17.69
N PHE A 273 -49.24 -8.35 17.83
CA PHE A 273 -47.83 -7.99 17.74
C PHE A 273 -47.54 -6.81 18.67
N ASN A 274 -46.29 -6.72 19.12
CA ASN A 274 -45.79 -5.56 19.84
C ASN A 274 -45.12 -4.58 18.88
N LYS A 275 -45.11 -3.30 19.26
CA LYS A 275 -44.28 -2.30 18.57
C LYS A 275 -42.82 -2.69 18.79
N ALA A 276 -42.02 -2.68 17.72
CA ALA A 276 -40.59 -2.88 17.86
C ALA A 276 -39.92 -1.59 18.37
N ASP A 277 -38.89 -1.75 19.20
CA ASP A 277 -38.08 -0.61 19.65
C ASP A 277 -37.41 0.09 18.45
N GLU A 278 -36.92 1.30 18.66
CA GLU A 278 -36.12 2.02 17.67
C GLU A 278 -34.91 1.19 17.22
N TYR A 279 -34.67 1.18 15.91
CA TYR A 279 -33.52 0.50 15.34
C TYR A 279 -32.24 1.21 15.78
N LYS A 280 -31.25 0.43 16.22
CA LYS A 280 -29.93 0.94 16.58
C LYS A 280 -28.91 0.31 15.65
N ASP A 281 -28.27 1.14 14.83
CA ASP A 281 -27.11 0.71 14.05
C ASP A 281 -26.06 0.09 14.98
N PRO A 282 -25.24 -0.85 14.46
CA PRO A 282 -24.09 -1.35 15.20
C PRO A 282 -23.27 -0.17 15.72
N LYS A 283 -22.76 -0.31 16.96
CA LYS A 283 -21.95 0.75 17.55
C LYS A 283 -20.76 1.04 16.64
N ASP A 284 -20.74 2.26 16.11
CA ASP A 284 -19.65 2.73 15.26
C ASP A 284 -18.44 3.09 16.13
N GLU A 285 -17.24 2.77 15.65
CA GLU A 285 -15.99 2.97 16.39
C GLU A 285 -14.99 3.79 15.58
N ASP A 286 -14.14 4.54 16.29
CA ASP A 286 -13.06 5.29 15.66
C ASP A 286 -11.88 4.37 15.36
N VAL A 287 -11.41 4.41 14.11
CA VAL A 287 -10.21 3.74 13.64
C VAL A 287 -9.16 4.80 13.35
N THR A 288 -8.10 4.81 14.14
CA THR A 288 -6.97 5.73 13.96
C THR A 288 -5.82 4.99 13.29
N ILE A 289 -5.31 5.55 12.19
CA ILE A 289 -4.20 4.99 11.42
C ILE A 289 -3.06 6.00 11.44
N THR A 290 -1.89 5.54 11.86
CA THR A 290 -0.69 6.36 11.99
C THR A 290 0.42 5.77 11.13
N LEU A 291 1.00 6.60 10.27
CA LEU A 291 2.25 6.35 9.56
C LEU A 291 3.40 6.97 10.37
N SER A 292 4.47 6.21 10.53
CA SER A 292 5.65 6.64 11.30
C SER A 292 6.92 6.06 10.73
N CYS A 293 8.07 6.65 11.05
CA CYS A 293 9.37 6.17 10.64
C CYS A 293 10.37 6.12 11.80
N ARG A 294 11.50 5.47 11.53
CA ARG A 294 12.72 5.51 12.34
C ARG A 294 13.89 5.86 11.42
N ASN A 295 14.84 6.63 11.92
CA ASN A 295 16.04 7.03 11.17
C ASN A 295 17.23 6.17 11.57
N ALA A 296 18.23 6.02 10.70
CA ALA A 296 19.38 5.17 11.00
C ALA A 296 20.21 5.66 12.20
N LEU A 297 20.37 6.98 12.35
CA LEU A 297 21.14 7.56 13.46
C LEU A 297 20.37 7.53 14.80
N ASP A 298 19.04 7.63 14.75
CA ASP A 298 18.15 7.46 15.92
C ASP A 298 17.05 6.44 15.62
N HIS A 299 17.44 5.17 15.57
CA HIS A 299 16.51 4.07 15.27
C HIS A 299 15.69 3.64 16.51
N TRP A 300 15.95 4.23 17.68
CA TRP A 300 15.21 3.94 18.90
C TRP A 300 13.94 4.76 19.00
N SER A 301 14.02 6.03 18.58
CA SER A 301 12.90 6.97 18.56
C SER A 301 12.08 6.81 17.28
N GLU A 302 10.77 6.78 17.43
CA GLU A 302 9.83 6.69 16.34
C GLU A 302 9.18 8.05 16.10
N THR A 303 9.25 8.52 14.86
CA THR A 303 8.74 9.82 14.45
C THR A 303 7.43 9.63 13.69
N GLU A 304 6.38 10.33 14.11
CA GLU A 304 5.09 10.34 13.41
C GLU A 304 5.18 11.18 12.13
N LEU A 305 4.74 10.60 11.01
CA LEU A 305 4.71 11.27 9.71
C LEU A 305 3.30 11.76 9.35
N LEU A 306 2.28 10.95 9.66
CA LEU A 306 0.90 11.23 9.31
C LEU A 306 -0.05 10.43 10.20
N THR A 307 -1.12 11.04 10.69
CA THR A 307 -2.20 10.34 11.41
C THR A 307 -3.55 10.78 10.89
N GLY A 308 -4.45 9.81 10.66
CA GLY A 308 -5.86 10.05 10.35
C GLY A 308 -6.79 9.21 11.22
N THR A 309 -7.99 9.71 11.44
CA THR A 309 -9.05 9.00 12.18
C THR A 309 -10.34 9.02 11.38
N TRP A 310 -10.93 7.84 11.18
CA TRP A 310 -12.20 7.67 10.48
C TRP A 310 -13.16 6.87 11.35
N LYS A 311 -14.46 7.03 11.09
CA LYS A 311 -15.44 6.08 11.57
C LYS A 311 -15.30 4.75 10.84
N LEU A 312 -15.49 3.64 11.54
CA LEU A 312 -15.47 2.32 10.91
C LEU A 312 -16.52 2.25 9.79
N SER A 313 -17.70 2.85 9.98
CA SER A 313 -18.73 2.95 8.93
C SER A 313 -18.25 3.63 7.63
N GLU A 314 -17.32 4.57 7.70
CA GLU A 314 -16.74 5.25 6.52
C GLU A 314 -15.73 4.36 5.78
N LEU A 315 -15.06 3.45 6.50
CA LEU A 315 -14.05 2.56 5.94
C LEU A 315 -14.66 1.29 5.33
N LEU A 316 -15.75 0.77 5.92
CA LEU A 316 -16.37 -0.49 5.50
C LEU A 316 -16.87 -0.44 4.05
N GLY A 317 -16.41 -1.38 3.22
CA GLY A 317 -16.69 -1.46 1.78
C GLY A 317 -15.77 -0.60 0.91
N ASN A 318 -14.89 0.19 1.53
CA ASN A 318 -14.04 1.18 0.87
C ASN A 318 -12.56 0.81 0.97
N GLN A 319 -11.73 1.56 0.22
CA GLN A 319 -10.27 1.43 0.26
C GLN A 319 -9.65 2.70 0.82
N LEU A 320 -8.58 2.55 1.60
CA LEU A 320 -7.73 3.65 2.04
C LEU A 320 -6.36 3.52 1.39
N GLN A 321 -6.02 4.47 0.54
CA GLN A 321 -4.72 4.54 -0.12
C GLN A 321 -3.70 5.15 0.83
N VAL A 322 -2.54 4.51 0.95
CA VAL A 322 -1.34 5.02 1.61
C VAL A 322 -0.34 5.38 0.51
N GLN A 323 -0.22 6.66 0.23
CA GLN A 323 0.55 7.19 -0.90
C GLN A 323 1.61 8.18 -0.44
N PHE A 324 2.56 8.41 -1.32
CA PHE A 324 3.70 9.30 -1.13
C PHE A 324 3.87 10.13 -2.39
N LEU A 325 3.33 11.35 -2.38
CA LEU A 325 3.37 12.22 -3.56
C LEU A 325 4.78 12.76 -3.74
N ASN A 326 5.37 12.60 -4.92
CA ASN A 326 6.76 12.98 -5.22
C ASN A 326 7.02 14.51 -5.33
N ASN A 327 6.00 15.34 -5.12
CA ASN A 327 6.07 16.82 -5.17
C ASN A 327 6.64 17.38 -6.47
N MET A 328 6.42 16.67 -7.60
CA MET A 328 6.89 17.06 -8.92
C MET A 328 5.71 17.14 -9.90
N SER A 329 5.77 18.09 -10.83
CA SER A 329 4.89 18.10 -12.01
C SER A 329 5.17 16.89 -12.91
N PHE A 330 4.22 16.55 -13.78
CA PHE A 330 4.39 15.45 -14.72
C PHE A 330 5.58 15.71 -15.67
N GLU A 331 5.76 16.95 -16.10
CA GLU A 331 6.88 17.38 -16.92
C GLU A 331 8.22 17.16 -16.22
N GLU A 332 8.33 17.52 -14.94
CA GLU A 332 9.55 17.29 -14.14
C GLU A 332 9.83 15.80 -13.93
N GLN A 333 8.79 15.00 -13.67
CA GLN A 333 8.93 13.55 -13.50
C GLN A 333 9.44 12.87 -14.78
N SER A 334 9.08 13.39 -15.96
CA SER A 334 9.46 12.78 -17.24
C SER A 334 10.94 12.89 -17.59
N ILE A 335 11.67 13.81 -16.96
CA ILE A 335 13.09 14.08 -17.25
C ILE A 335 14.03 13.78 -16.07
N LYS A 336 13.48 13.57 -14.87
CA LYS A 336 14.24 13.23 -13.67
C LYS A 336 14.42 11.73 -13.51
N SER A 337 15.58 11.30 -13.05
CA SER A 337 15.78 9.91 -12.62
C SER A 337 15.06 9.65 -11.29
N ILE A 338 14.74 8.39 -11.03
CA ILE A 338 14.11 7.97 -9.76
C ILE A 338 14.98 8.34 -8.54
N SER A 339 16.30 8.31 -8.68
CA SER A 339 17.25 8.71 -7.65
C SER A 339 17.19 10.21 -7.30
N GLU A 340 16.65 11.05 -8.19
CA GLU A 340 16.43 12.48 -7.94
C GLU A 340 15.11 12.77 -7.19
N ILE A 341 14.28 11.75 -6.98
CA ILE A 341 13.03 11.87 -6.22
C ILE A 341 13.33 11.67 -4.73
N THR A 342 13.52 12.78 -4.02
CA THR A 342 13.99 12.78 -2.62
C THR A 342 13.09 13.49 -1.64
N SER A 343 11.94 14.00 -2.11
CA SER A 343 10.90 14.57 -1.27
C SER A 343 9.57 13.89 -1.53
N PHE A 344 8.85 13.59 -0.46
CA PHE A 344 7.58 12.89 -0.52
C PHE A 344 6.56 13.56 0.39
N THR A 345 5.31 13.64 -0.04
CA THR A 345 4.21 14.06 0.82
C THR A 345 3.37 12.83 1.16
N PRO A 346 3.39 12.33 2.40
CA PRO A 346 2.59 11.19 2.79
C PRO A 346 1.11 11.58 2.75
N CYS A 347 0.27 10.66 2.28
CA CYS A 347 -1.16 10.88 2.14
C CYS A 347 -1.96 9.62 2.49
N PHE A 348 -3.04 9.80 3.24
CA PHE A 348 -4.12 8.83 3.38
C PHE A 348 -5.32 9.32 2.57
N ALA A 349 -5.64 8.65 1.47
CA ALA A 349 -6.77 9.01 0.62
C ALA A 349 -7.86 7.93 0.67
N LEU A 350 -9.04 8.29 1.20
CA LEU A 350 -10.21 7.41 1.19
C LEU A 350 -10.74 7.31 -0.25
N GLN A 351 -11.09 6.10 -0.68
CA GLN A 351 -11.76 5.84 -1.93
C GLN A 351 -13.12 5.22 -1.66
N ASP A 352 -14.17 5.95 -2.03
CA ASP A 352 -15.56 5.48 -2.07
C ASP A 352 -16.16 5.86 -3.42
N ILE A 353 -16.46 4.85 -4.23
CA ILE A 353 -16.92 5.03 -5.61
C ILE A 353 -18.32 5.63 -5.72
N ASN A 354 -19.06 5.66 -4.62
CA ASN A 354 -20.43 6.17 -4.54
C ASN A 354 -20.50 7.59 -3.98
N LYS A 355 -19.36 8.24 -3.71
CA LYS A 355 -19.26 9.58 -3.11
C LYS A 355 -18.62 10.56 -4.06
N ASP A 356 -18.89 11.86 -3.83
CA ASP A 356 -18.34 12.94 -4.62
C ASP A 356 -16.94 13.35 -4.12
N ALA A 357 -16.25 14.17 -4.93
CA ALA A 357 -14.91 14.65 -4.60
C ALA A 357 -14.86 15.39 -3.26
N THR A 358 -15.88 16.19 -2.93
CA THR A 358 -15.94 16.94 -1.66
C THR A 358 -15.94 16.01 -0.45
N TYR A 359 -16.73 14.95 -0.47
CA TYR A 359 -16.76 13.96 0.60
C TYR A 359 -15.40 13.25 0.77
N LEU A 360 -14.73 12.93 -0.35
CA LEU A 360 -13.43 12.26 -0.35
C LEU A 360 -12.30 13.18 0.11
N GLU A 361 -12.31 14.45 -0.29
CA GLU A 361 -11.36 15.47 0.14
C GLU A 361 -11.43 15.71 1.65
N GLU A 362 -12.64 15.83 2.21
CA GLU A 362 -12.86 15.96 3.67
C GLU A 362 -12.31 14.78 4.48
N ARG A 363 -12.16 13.61 3.84
CA ARG A 363 -11.71 12.35 4.45
C ARG A 363 -10.32 11.94 4.01
N THR A 364 -9.65 12.79 3.24
CA THR A 364 -8.27 12.63 2.84
C THR A 364 -7.39 13.39 3.82
N VAL A 365 -6.34 12.75 4.31
CA VAL A 365 -5.37 13.37 5.21
C VAL A 365 -4.07 13.52 4.45
N LEU A 366 -3.68 14.76 4.21
CA LEU A 366 -2.42 15.11 3.59
C LEU A 366 -1.42 15.50 4.68
N GLY A 367 -0.25 14.86 4.67
CA GLY A 367 0.85 15.20 5.56
C GLY A 367 1.67 16.38 5.05
N GLU A 368 2.69 16.70 5.82
CA GLU A 368 3.70 17.66 5.40
C GLU A 368 4.70 16.99 4.44
N PRO A 369 5.19 17.69 3.41
CA PRO A 369 6.33 17.23 2.62
C PRO A 369 7.53 16.88 3.52
N ILE A 370 8.11 15.71 3.31
CA ILE A 370 9.27 15.20 4.02
C ILE A 370 10.41 14.85 3.06
N THR A 371 11.66 14.95 3.54
CA THR A 371 12.83 14.42 2.83
C THR A 371 13.06 12.93 3.15
N LEU A 372 14.06 12.31 2.51
CA LEU A 372 14.51 10.94 2.83
C LEU A 372 14.98 10.74 4.29
N GLU A 373 15.28 11.81 5.02
CA GLU A 373 15.63 11.81 6.44
C GLU A 373 14.43 12.05 7.36
N ALA A 374 13.21 12.04 6.82
CA ALA A 374 11.97 12.41 7.51
C ALA A 374 11.96 13.85 8.05
N VAL A 375 12.77 14.74 7.46
CA VAL A 375 12.74 16.17 7.81
C VAL A 375 11.49 16.78 7.18
N LYS A 376 10.57 17.19 8.05
CA LYS A 376 9.39 18.00 7.74
C LYS A 376 9.82 19.37 7.22
N ILE A 377 9.48 19.65 5.96
CA ILE A 377 10.00 20.79 5.21
C ILE A 377 9.48 22.13 5.74
N PHE A 378 8.17 22.28 5.97
CA PHE A 378 7.54 23.49 6.50
C PHE A 378 7.81 23.74 8.00
N GLU A 379 7.88 22.72 8.85
CA GLU A 379 8.24 22.90 10.27
C GLU A 379 9.68 23.43 10.45
N ASN A 380 10.58 23.03 9.55
CA ASN A 380 11.97 23.49 9.55
C ASN A 380 12.18 24.76 8.72
N TYR A 381 11.24 25.11 7.85
CA TYR A 381 11.20 26.38 7.13
C TYR A 381 10.56 27.44 8.03
N ASN A 382 11.38 28.29 8.66
CA ASN A 382 10.86 29.38 9.49
C ASN A 382 10.54 30.60 8.61
N PRO A 383 9.28 30.88 8.22
CA PRO A 383 8.95 32.05 7.40
C PRO A 383 9.33 33.37 8.08
N ASP A 384 9.36 33.43 9.43
CA ASP A 384 9.81 34.63 10.18
C ASP A 384 11.32 34.91 10.03
N SER A 385 12.08 33.95 9.51
CA SER A 385 13.51 34.14 9.20
C SER A 385 13.76 34.67 7.79
N LEU A 386 12.75 34.63 6.91
CA LEU A 386 12.79 35.27 5.61
C LEU A 386 12.43 36.74 5.78
N PRO A 387 13.34 37.68 5.49
CA PRO A 387 12.91 39.06 5.35
C PRO A 387 11.81 39.11 4.27
N ASN A 388 10.67 39.75 4.57
CA ASN A 388 9.58 40.09 3.63
C ASN A 388 10.03 40.90 2.40
N ASN A 389 11.32 41.18 2.28
CA ASN A 389 11.92 41.85 1.16
C ASN A 389 12.60 40.81 0.27
N GLU A 390 11.83 40.26 -0.66
CA GLU A 390 12.38 40.00 -1.99
C GLU A 390 12.94 41.33 -2.50
N GLU A 391 14.23 41.61 -2.25
CA GLU A 391 14.92 42.67 -2.95
C GLU A 391 15.69 42.05 -4.12
N PRO A 392 15.16 42.12 -5.36
CA PRO A 392 15.97 41.95 -6.58
C PRO A 392 17.25 42.81 -6.59
N ALA A 393 17.34 43.80 -5.70
CA ALA A 393 18.50 44.65 -5.47
C ALA A 393 19.64 43.99 -4.66
N ALA A 394 19.40 42.93 -3.88
CA ALA A 394 20.43 42.30 -3.04
C ALA A 394 21.50 41.56 -3.87
N ILE A 395 21.09 40.85 -4.91
CA ILE A 395 22.01 40.14 -5.84
C ILE A 395 22.95 41.09 -6.57
N LYS A 396 22.45 42.30 -6.92
CA LYS A 396 23.26 43.32 -7.60
C LYS A 396 24.36 43.91 -6.72
N LYS A 397 24.29 43.70 -5.40
CA LYS A 397 25.33 44.15 -4.45
C LYS A 397 26.45 43.12 -4.28
N VAL A 398 26.28 41.90 -4.79
CA VAL A 398 27.29 40.85 -4.71
C VAL A 398 28.52 41.28 -5.52
N HIS A 399 29.67 41.29 -4.85
CA HIS A 399 30.97 41.61 -5.43
C HIS A 399 31.87 40.38 -5.50
N SER A 400 31.81 39.51 -4.49
CA SER A 400 32.49 38.21 -4.50
C SER A 400 31.56 37.10 -4.03
N PHE A 401 31.84 35.87 -4.48
CA PHE A 401 31.04 34.69 -4.19
C PHE A 401 31.97 33.52 -3.91
N GLU A 402 31.89 33.00 -2.70
CA GLU A 402 32.66 31.83 -2.26
C GLU A 402 31.69 30.70 -1.93
N GLY A 403 32.15 29.46 -2.08
CA GLY A 403 31.38 28.28 -1.71
C GLY A 403 32.28 27.15 -1.24
N THR A 404 31.72 26.26 -0.43
CA THR A 404 32.33 25.02 0.02
C THR A 404 31.33 23.89 -0.13
N VAL A 405 31.80 22.70 -0.48
CA VAL A 405 30.96 21.50 -0.62
C VAL A 405 31.39 20.44 0.39
N PHE A 406 30.40 19.82 1.02
CA PHE A 406 30.56 18.76 2.00
C PHE A 406 29.69 17.56 1.59
N PRO A 407 30.28 16.51 0.98
CA PRO A 407 29.55 15.26 0.78
C PRO A 407 29.23 14.62 2.13
N GLN A 408 27.97 14.29 2.36
CA GLN A 408 27.54 13.50 3.51
C GLN A 408 27.42 12.03 3.12
N ALA A 409 26.67 11.23 3.88
CA ALA A 409 26.29 9.90 3.43
C ALA A 409 25.44 10.00 2.16
N PHE A 410 25.75 9.18 1.16
CA PHE A 410 25.07 9.20 -0.14
C PHE A 410 23.54 9.03 0.02
N PRO A 411 22.72 9.81 -0.71
CA PRO A 411 23.07 10.76 -1.78
C PRO A 411 23.29 12.20 -1.33
N LYS A 412 23.32 12.50 -0.03
CA LYS A 412 23.19 13.88 0.46
C LYS A 412 24.48 14.70 0.32
N VAL A 413 24.31 15.93 -0.15
CA VAL A 413 25.38 16.93 -0.27
C VAL A 413 24.95 18.22 0.42
N ARG A 414 25.86 18.81 1.21
CA ARG A 414 25.72 20.14 1.83
C ARG A 414 26.62 21.13 1.10
N LEU A 415 26.06 22.26 0.71
CA LEU A 415 26.74 23.41 0.12
C LEU A 415 26.66 24.57 1.10
N GLU A 416 27.79 25.20 1.36
CA GLU A 416 27.87 26.42 2.14
C GLU A 416 28.25 27.56 1.21
N LEU A 417 27.41 28.58 1.13
CA LEU A 417 27.56 29.67 0.16
C LEU A 417 27.72 31.00 0.90
N SER A 418 28.64 31.84 0.40
CA SER A 418 28.99 33.13 1.01
C SER A 418 29.06 34.23 -0.05
N PRO A 419 27.91 34.83 -0.43
CA PRO A 419 27.87 36.03 -1.26
C PRO A 419 28.25 37.25 -0.43
N LYS A 420 29.24 38.01 -0.88
CA LYS A 420 29.79 39.17 -0.15
C LYS A 420 29.67 40.46 -0.96
N ASP A 421 29.48 41.57 -0.25
CA ASP A 421 29.54 42.91 -0.82
C ASP A 421 31.00 43.37 -1.08
N ALA A 422 31.16 44.59 -1.59
CA ALA A 422 32.48 45.16 -1.88
C ALA A 422 33.35 45.41 -0.61
N GLN A 423 32.74 45.42 0.56
CA GLN A 423 33.40 45.58 1.87
C GLN A 423 33.74 44.22 2.50
N GLY A 424 33.33 43.11 1.88
CA GLY A 424 33.53 41.76 2.38
C GLY A 424 32.47 41.30 3.38
N ASN A 425 31.40 42.07 3.61
CA ASN A 425 30.30 41.66 4.46
C ASN A 425 29.38 40.69 3.73
N ILE A 426 28.78 39.76 4.45
CA ILE A 426 27.85 38.78 3.87
C ILE A 426 26.52 39.47 3.56
N ILE A 427 25.99 39.20 2.37
CA ILE A 427 24.68 39.70 1.93
C ILE A 427 23.63 38.66 2.30
N GLU A 428 22.72 38.98 3.23
CA GLU A 428 21.58 38.12 3.61
C GLU A 428 20.36 38.34 2.69
N GLY A 429 19.40 37.40 2.73
CA GLY A 429 18.10 37.55 2.06
C GLY A 429 18.04 37.16 0.58
N ILE A 430 19.06 36.51 0.03
CA ILE A 430 19.02 35.93 -1.33
C ILE A 430 18.17 34.65 -1.28
N SER A 431 17.23 34.48 -2.23
CA SER A 431 16.36 33.31 -2.26
C SER A 431 17.03 32.12 -2.98
N ILE A 432 16.57 30.89 -2.71
CA ILE A 432 17.08 29.70 -3.41
C ILE A 432 16.85 29.79 -4.93
N GLY A 433 15.77 30.44 -5.35
CA GLY A 433 15.44 30.64 -6.77
C GLY A 433 16.46 31.49 -7.53
N ASN A 434 17.33 32.21 -6.82
CA ASN A 434 18.40 33.02 -7.40
C ASN A 434 19.69 32.23 -7.65
N PHE A 435 19.78 31.00 -7.15
CA PHE A 435 20.89 30.09 -7.44
C PHE A 435 20.49 29.16 -8.59
N GLU A 436 21.45 28.92 -9.47
CA GLU A 436 21.44 27.87 -10.48
C GLU A 436 22.54 26.90 -10.08
N ILE A 437 22.17 25.66 -9.74
CA ILE A 437 23.08 24.64 -9.22
C ILE A 437 23.04 23.45 -10.17
N THR A 438 24.22 23.07 -10.67
CA THR A 438 24.39 21.88 -11.51
C THR A 438 25.47 20.99 -10.94
N ASP A 439 25.26 19.68 -10.97
CA ASP A 439 26.23 18.66 -10.60
C ASP A 439 26.53 17.80 -11.83
N ASN A 440 27.80 17.74 -12.24
CA ASN A 440 28.25 17.08 -13.47
C ASN A 440 27.44 17.51 -14.72
N GLY A 441 27.05 18.78 -14.76
CA GLY A 441 26.28 19.39 -15.86
C GLY A 441 24.77 19.14 -15.81
N GLN A 442 24.25 18.40 -14.82
CA GLN A 442 22.81 18.19 -14.62
C GLN A 442 22.27 19.14 -13.55
N THR A 443 21.11 19.75 -13.79
CA THR A 443 20.45 20.62 -12.81
C THR A 443 19.90 19.80 -11.66
N VAL A 444 20.27 20.16 -10.42
CA VAL A 444 19.82 19.45 -9.22
C VAL A 444 18.73 20.22 -8.48
N SER A 445 17.84 19.49 -7.81
CA SER A 445 16.83 20.08 -6.92
C SER A 445 17.44 20.33 -5.54
N CYS A 446 17.37 21.57 -5.06
CA CYS A 446 18.04 22.00 -3.84
C CYS A 446 17.08 22.53 -2.78
N TRP A 447 17.43 22.29 -1.52
CA TRP A 447 16.73 22.79 -0.34
C TRP A 447 17.59 23.79 0.39
N MET A 448 17.04 24.97 0.69
CA MET A 448 17.74 25.99 1.47
C MET A 448 17.41 25.81 2.95
N ASN A 449 18.38 25.32 3.70
CA ASN A 449 18.25 25.08 5.15
C ASN A 449 18.51 26.33 5.97
N GLN A 450 19.25 27.28 5.40
CA GLN A 450 19.62 28.54 6.02
C GLN A 450 19.91 29.60 4.95
N ASN A 451 19.48 30.84 5.19
CA ASN A 451 19.76 32.00 4.32
C ASN A 451 20.05 33.31 5.09
N VAL A 452 20.17 33.18 6.41
CA VAL A 452 20.51 34.23 7.37
C VAL A 452 21.47 33.62 8.38
N LEU A 453 22.33 34.42 9.00
CA LEU A 453 23.28 33.91 9.98
C LEU A 453 22.54 33.36 11.22
N SER A 454 22.47 32.03 11.34
CA SER A 454 21.68 31.34 12.36
C SER A 454 22.35 30.03 12.80
N PRO A 455 23.46 30.11 13.56
CA PRO A 455 24.22 28.93 13.98
C PRO A 455 23.34 27.87 14.67
N LYS A 456 23.43 26.62 14.21
CA LYS A 456 22.80 25.44 14.83
C LYS A 456 23.84 24.68 15.65
N ILE A 457 23.64 24.60 16.95
CA ILE A 457 24.59 23.99 17.87
C ILE A 457 23.94 22.77 18.51
N LEU A 458 24.61 21.62 18.45
CA LEU A 458 24.16 20.39 19.10
C LEU A 458 24.88 20.23 20.43
N LEU A 459 24.14 20.24 21.54
CA LEU A 459 24.63 19.86 22.85
C LEU A 459 24.31 18.39 23.13
N LEU A 460 25.33 17.55 22.99
CA LEU A 460 25.32 16.16 23.44
C LEU A 460 25.67 16.10 24.92
N TYR A 461 25.03 15.19 25.66
CA TYR A 461 25.44 14.88 27.02
C TYR A 461 25.32 13.41 27.35
N ASP A 462 26.34 12.87 28.02
CA ASP A 462 26.31 11.51 28.56
C ASP A 462 25.31 11.44 29.73
N THR A 463 24.59 10.31 29.80
CA THR A 463 23.57 10.01 30.81
C THR A 463 24.03 8.90 31.77
N SER A 464 25.29 8.50 31.68
CA SER A 464 25.93 7.53 32.56
C SER A 464 25.87 7.93 34.04
N ALA A 465 25.84 6.95 34.93
CA ALA A 465 25.73 7.17 36.38
C ALA A 465 26.95 7.90 36.97
N SER A 466 28.06 7.97 36.25
CA SER A 466 29.28 8.68 36.63
C SER A 466 29.22 10.18 36.30
N MET A 467 28.25 10.65 35.52
CA MET A 467 28.11 12.08 35.20
C MET A 467 27.76 12.93 36.43
N PRO A 468 28.31 14.16 36.55
CA PRO A 468 27.94 15.09 37.62
C PRO A 468 26.46 15.48 37.58
N GLY A 469 25.87 15.76 38.75
CA GLY A 469 24.45 16.12 38.86
C GLY A 469 24.08 17.42 38.15
N GLU A 470 25.06 18.30 37.95
CA GLU A 470 24.98 19.57 37.22
C GLU A 470 24.66 19.37 35.73
N TYR A 471 25.06 18.23 35.15
CA TYR A 471 24.80 17.87 33.75
C TYR A 471 23.75 16.77 33.61
N ALA A 472 22.92 16.54 34.63
CA ALA A 472 21.87 15.53 34.64
C ALA A 472 20.47 16.14 34.81
N GLY A 473 19.43 15.39 34.40
CA GLY A 473 18.03 15.72 34.67
C GLY A 473 17.59 17.10 34.16
N ASP A 474 17.06 17.95 35.05
CA ASP A 474 16.64 19.31 34.69
C ASP A 474 17.82 20.31 34.69
N ASN A 475 18.96 19.98 35.32
CA ASN A 475 20.11 20.89 35.38
C ASN A 475 20.79 21.05 34.02
N ILE A 476 20.87 19.98 33.20
CA ILE A 476 21.37 20.10 31.81
C ILE A 476 20.46 20.97 30.94
N LYS A 477 19.14 20.97 31.18
CA LYS A 477 18.21 21.84 30.47
C LYS A 477 18.43 23.31 30.86
N LEU A 478 18.72 23.57 32.14
CA LEU A 478 19.09 24.91 32.60
C LEU A 478 20.42 25.36 31.97
N PHE A 479 21.42 24.48 31.92
CA PHE A 479 22.68 24.74 31.24
C PHE A 479 22.48 25.04 29.75
N LEU A 480 21.65 24.26 29.04
CA LEU A 480 21.25 24.51 27.65
C LEU A 480 20.65 25.91 27.49
N GLN A 481 19.66 26.28 28.33
CA GLN A 481 19.00 27.59 28.27
C GLN A 481 19.97 28.74 28.49
N ASN A 482 20.87 28.61 29.47
CA ASN A 482 21.87 29.64 29.77
C ASN A 482 22.90 29.76 28.64
N THR A 483 23.34 28.63 28.07
CA THR A 483 24.25 28.57 26.92
C THR A 483 23.61 29.25 25.70
N GLU A 484 22.37 28.89 25.39
CA GLU A 484 21.61 29.49 24.29
C GLU A 484 21.42 31.01 24.48
N ALA A 485 21.07 31.45 25.70
CA ALA A 485 20.92 32.87 26.01
C ALA A 485 22.23 33.67 25.87
N ALA A 486 23.37 33.06 26.19
CA ALA A 486 24.68 33.68 26.01
C ALA A 486 25.03 33.84 24.52
N ILE A 487 24.86 32.79 23.72
CA ILE A 487 25.16 32.78 22.28
C ILE A 487 24.23 33.74 21.52
N LYS A 488 22.95 33.81 21.92
CA LYS A 488 21.96 34.72 21.31
C LYS A 488 22.29 36.21 21.45
N LYS A 489 23.23 36.59 22.32
CA LYS A 489 23.72 37.98 22.39
C LYS A 489 24.45 38.40 21.11
N ASN A 490 25.25 37.50 20.53
CA ASN A 490 26.03 37.76 19.31
C ASN A 490 25.34 37.17 18.07
N TYR A 491 24.56 36.11 18.24
CA TYR A 491 23.84 35.44 17.17
C TYR A 491 22.35 35.32 17.54
N PRO A 492 21.53 36.37 17.38
CA PRO A 492 20.14 36.41 17.86
C PRO A 492 19.25 35.26 17.38
N LYS A 493 19.56 34.68 16.21
CA LYS A 493 18.82 33.57 15.58
C LYS A 493 19.40 32.19 15.91
N ALA A 494 20.51 32.09 16.65
CA ALA A 494 21.14 30.81 16.99
C ALA A 494 20.18 29.86 17.72
N ARG A 495 20.35 28.57 17.48
CA ARG A 495 19.58 27.49 18.12
C ARG A 495 20.52 26.49 18.76
N VAL A 496 20.25 26.12 20.00
CA VAL A 496 20.98 25.06 20.70
C VAL A 496 20.03 23.88 20.93
N ILE A 497 20.38 22.71 20.41
CA ILE A 497 19.58 21.49 20.44
C ILE A 497 20.20 20.55 21.47
N LEU A 498 19.40 19.97 22.36
CA LEU A 498 19.87 19.02 23.35
C LEU A 498 19.64 17.58 22.88
N GLN A 499 20.64 16.72 22.99
CA GLN A 499 20.52 15.30 22.68
C GLN A 499 21.26 14.43 23.72
N GLN A 500 20.60 13.35 24.14
CA GLN A 500 21.13 12.39 25.09
C GLN A 500 22.06 11.37 24.41
N THR A 501 23.11 10.98 25.10
CA THR A 501 24.00 9.87 24.71
C THR A 501 24.21 8.93 25.89
N GLY A 502 24.70 7.72 25.61
CA GLY A 502 25.36 6.90 26.63
C GLY A 502 26.89 7.03 26.51
N SER A 503 27.62 6.22 27.27
CA SER A 503 29.09 6.15 27.22
C SER A 503 29.61 5.41 25.98
N ASN A 504 29.18 5.83 24.78
CA ASN A 504 29.60 5.31 23.47
C ASN A 504 30.01 6.51 22.60
N ILE A 505 31.15 7.10 22.94
CA ILE A 505 31.63 8.39 22.44
C ILE A 505 31.86 8.35 20.94
N TYR A 506 32.52 7.31 20.41
CA TYR A 506 32.81 7.24 18.98
C TYR A 506 31.51 7.17 18.16
N THR A 507 30.59 6.30 18.55
CA THR A 507 29.29 6.12 17.88
C THR A 507 28.45 7.40 17.97
N ALA A 508 28.36 8.02 19.15
CA ALA A 508 27.59 9.24 19.35
C ALA A 508 28.15 10.41 18.53
N LEU A 509 29.47 10.56 18.50
CA LEU A 509 30.13 11.59 17.72
C LEU A 509 30.00 11.32 16.22
N LEU A 510 30.17 10.08 15.77
CA LEU A 510 29.99 9.69 14.36
C LEU A 510 28.60 10.04 13.86
N LYS A 511 27.56 9.74 14.65
CA LYS A 511 26.17 10.09 14.34
C LYS A 511 26.03 11.61 14.25
N SER A 512 26.53 12.33 15.24
CA SER A 512 26.41 13.78 15.32
C SER A 512 27.12 14.52 14.20
N LYS A 513 28.27 13.98 13.75
CA LYS A 513 29.04 14.48 12.61
C LYS A 513 28.29 14.44 11.27
N GLN A 514 27.22 13.64 11.20
CA GLN A 514 26.38 13.48 10.01
C GLN A 514 25.08 14.32 10.08
N LEU A 515 24.84 15.05 11.17
CA LEU A 515 23.66 15.91 11.33
C LEU A 515 23.87 17.28 10.67
N ASP A 516 22.77 17.95 10.33
CA ASP A 516 22.78 19.34 9.82
C ASP A 516 22.93 20.35 10.96
N VAL A 517 24.12 20.37 11.57
CA VAL A 517 24.52 21.29 12.64
C VAL A 517 25.85 21.95 12.30
N ASP A 518 26.18 23.06 12.94
CA ASP A 518 27.41 23.81 12.68
C ASP A 518 28.50 23.53 13.72
N VAL A 519 28.11 23.21 14.96
CA VAL A 519 29.04 22.89 16.06
C VAL A 519 28.42 21.81 16.95
N ILE A 520 29.24 20.89 17.41
CA ILE A 520 28.87 19.88 18.40
C ILE A 520 29.56 20.22 19.73
N LEU A 521 28.78 20.43 20.78
CA LEU A 521 29.23 20.50 22.17
C LEU A 521 28.96 19.15 22.82
N TYR A 522 29.96 18.48 23.39
CA TYR A 522 29.77 17.16 23.99
C TYR A 522 30.18 17.15 25.47
N ALA A 523 29.19 17.20 26.36
CA ALA A 523 29.38 16.99 27.79
C ALA A 523 29.55 15.50 28.13
N THR A 524 30.76 15.12 28.55
CA THR A 524 31.06 13.75 28.99
C THR A 524 32.21 13.75 30.00
N ASP A 525 32.19 12.79 30.91
CA ASP A 525 33.29 12.51 31.83
C ASP A 525 34.38 11.64 31.19
N GLY A 526 34.18 11.25 29.93
CA GLY A 526 35.12 10.50 29.12
C GLY A 526 34.94 8.98 29.22
N ASP A 527 34.00 8.44 30.00
CA ASP A 527 33.78 6.99 30.03
C ASP A 527 33.31 6.48 28.64
N ASN A 528 33.89 5.37 28.18
CA ASN A 528 33.67 4.89 26.82
C ASN A 528 33.61 3.36 26.72
N ASN A 529 32.52 2.86 26.13
CA ASN A 529 32.20 1.44 25.97
C ASN A 529 32.22 0.98 24.51
N ASP A 530 32.57 1.86 23.56
CA ASP A 530 32.70 1.51 22.15
C ASP A 530 34.13 1.66 21.62
N ALA A 531 34.37 1.19 20.39
CA ALA A 531 35.68 1.18 19.76
C ALA A 531 35.72 2.13 18.55
N PHE A 532 36.89 2.73 18.33
CA PHE A 532 37.12 3.52 17.13
C PHE A 532 37.23 2.60 15.91
N ASP A 533 36.47 2.92 14.87
CA ASP A 533 36.55 2.26 13.57
C ASP A 533 37.19 3.23 12.56
N ALA A 534 38.42 2.92 12.17
CA ALA A 534 39.23 3.73 11.28
C ALA A 534 38.61 3.90 9.88
N SER A 535 37.67 3.03 9.48
CA SER A 535 36.97 3.18 8.20
C SER A 535 36.09 4.44 8.15
N TYR A 536 35.69 5.01 9.29
CA TYR A 536 34.90 6.24 9.38
C TYR A 536 35.72 7.52 9.57
N THR A 537 37.06 7.43 9.57
CA THR A 537 37.95 8.60 9.71
C THR A 537 37.55 9.77 8.79
N PRO A 538 37.22 9.56 7.49
CA PRO A 538 36.81 10.65 6.61
C PRO A 538 35.57 11.42 7.10
N ILE A 539 34.64 10.75 7.80
CA ILE A 539 33.40 11.38 8.30
C ILE A 539 33.68 12.21 9.55
N TYR A 540 34.55 11.72 10.44
CA TYR A 540 34.95 12.48 11.63
C TYR A 540 35.66 13.77 11.25
N GLU A 541 36.51 13.73 10.23
CA GLU A 541 37.25 14.89 9.70
C GLU A 541 36.34 15.86 8.93
N ALA A 542 35.41 15.34 8.12
CA ALA A 542 34.53 16.18 7.29
C ALA A 542 33.34 16.81 8.04
N GLY A 543 32.87 16.18 9.12
CA GLY A 543 31.69 16.65 9.85
C GLY A 543 31.95 17.86 10.78
N PRO A 544 30.90 18.48 11.33
CA PRO A 544 30.99 19.71 12.14
C PRO A 544 32.03 19.66 13.26
N PRO A 545 32.73 20.77 13.58
CA PRO A 545 33.70 20.81 14.66
C PRO A 545 33.07 20.39 16.00
N ALA A 546 33.84 19.62 16.78
CA ALA A 546 33.40 19.10 18.07
C ALA A 546 34.23 19.71 19.22
N ILE A 547 33.53 20.19 20.23
CA ILE A 547 34.07 20.75 21.47
C ILE A 547 33.63 19.85 22.61
N PHE A 548 34.57 19.14 23.21
CA PHE A 548 34.31 18.30 24.38
C PHE A 548 34.35 19.13 25.65
N LEU A 549 33.26 19.05 26.40
CA LEU A 549 33.10 19.66 27.71
C LEU A 549 33.52 18.61 28.74
N ASN A 550 34.75 18.72 29.22
CA ASN A 550 35.32 17.78 30.18
C ASN A 550 34.76 18.05 31.58
N VAL A 551 33.65 17.39 31.91
CA VAL A 551 32.92 17.60 33.18
C VAL A 551 33.65 17.00 34.38
N LYS A 552 34.66 16.16 34.14
CA LYS A 552 35.55 15.58 35.16
C LYS A 552 36.99 15.58 34.66
N PRO A 553 37.74 16.67 34.87
CA PRO A 553 39.12 16.83 34.37
C PRO A 553 40.15 15.84 34.95
N GLN A 554 39.74 14.82 35.71
CA GLN A 554 40.60 13.79 36.28
C GLN A 554 40.52 12.50 35.46
N GLY A 555 41.40 12.31 34.48
CA GLY A 555 41.49 11.02 33.76
C GLY A 555 42.46 11.00 32.58
N THR A 556 42.85 9.80 32.15
CA THR A 556 43.66 9.56 30.94
C THR A 556 42.80 9.29 29.70
N VAL A 557 41.46 9.29 29.80
CA VAL A 557 40.59 8.79 28.72
C VAL A 557 40.58 9.71 27.50
N TYR A 558 40.55 11.03 27.70
CA TYR A 558 40.70 12.00 26.62
C TYR A 558 42.04 11.89 25.88
N LYS A 559 43.08 11.33 26.53
CA LYS A 559 44.36 11.03 25.86
C LYS A 559 44.18 9.94 24.80
N HIS A 560 43.40 8.90 25.09
CA HIS A 560 43.10 7.83 24.14
C HIS A 560 42.18 8.29 23.01
N LEU A 561 41.19 9.15 23.29
CA LEU A 561 40.37 9.74 22.22
C LEU A 561 41.24 10.54 21.23
N ARG A 562 42.23 11.29 21.74
CA ARG A 562 43.19 12.07 20.93
C ARG A 562 44.14 11.21 20.09
N GLU A 563 44.30 9.93 20.39
CA GLU A 563 45.07 9.01 19.53
C GLU A 563 44.33 8.73 18.21
N ASN A 564 43.00 8.88 18.21
CA ASN A 564 42.14 8.55 17.07
C ASN A 564 41.47 9.78 16.42
N MET A 565 41.34 10.90 17.14
CA MET A 565 40.53 12.05 16.71
C MET A 565 41.08 13.39 17.20
N ASP A 566 41.00 14.43 16.36
CA ASP A 566 41.21 15.81 16.80
C ASP A 566 39.91 16.45 17.30
N PHE A 567 39.97 17.10 18.46
CA PHE A 567 38.86 17.86 19.04
C PHE A 567 39.35 18.96 19.99
N ILE A 568 38.51 19.96 20.20
CA ILE A 568 38.75 21.01 21.19
C ILE A 568 38.25 20.51 22.54
N GLU A 569 39.06 20.61 23.59
CA GLU A 569 38.66 20.26 24.96
C GLU A 569 38.59 21.53 25.81
N ILE A 570 37.50 21.70 26.56
CA ILE A 570 37.38 22.73 27.59
C ILE A 570 36.98 22.11 28.92
N ALA A 571 37.55 22.64 30.02
CA ALA A 571 37.16 22.23 31.36
C ALA A 571 35.71 22.65 31.63
N ALA A 572 34.92 21.71 32.16
CA ALA A 572 33.48 21.89 32.34
C ALA A 572 33.00 21.59 33.77
N ASP A 573 33.90 21.71 34.75
CA ASP A 573 33.62 21.58 36.19
C ASP A 573 32.90 22.80 36.78
N ASP A 574 32.92 23.95 36.09
CA ASP A 574 32.16 25.16 36.42
C ASP A 574 31.34 25.63 35.20
N GLN A 575 30.01 25.56 35.30
CA GLN A 575 29.11 25.88 34.19
C GLN A 575 29.18 27.33 33.71
N GLU A 576 29.39 28.32 34.59
CA GLU A 576 29.44 29.73 34.19
C GLU A 576 30.72 30.04 33.41
N LEU A 577 31.85 29.51 33.89
CA LEU A 577 33.13 29.61 33.17
C LEU A 577 33.07 28.85 31.84
N THR A 578 32.42 27.68 31.82
CA THR A 578 32.22 26.88 30.60
C THR A 578 31.43 27.66 29.56
N ILE A 579 30.30 28.27 29.92
CA ILE A 579 29.47 29.06 28.99
C ILE A 579 30.26 30.24 28.41
N THR A 580 31.10 30.88 29.22
CA THR A 580 31.95 31.99 28.78
C THR A 580 32.98 31.53 27.74
N GLU A 581 33.66 30.41 27.98
CA GLU A 581 34.65 29.87 27.03
C GLU A 581 33.98 29.31 25.76
N ILE A 582 32.82 28.64 25.89
CA ILE A 582 31.99 28.22 24.74
C ILE A 582 31.68 29.43 23.85
N THR A 583 31.19 30.53 24.43
CA THR A 583 30.83 31.74 23.69
C THR A 583 32.03 32.31 22.95
N LYS A 584 33.19 32.39 23.61
CA LYS A 584 34.44 32.88 23.02
C LYS A 584 34.92 31.99 21.86
N ILE A 585 34.82 30.67 21.97
CA ILE A 585 35.18 29.75 20.88
C ILE A 585 34.20 29.93 19.72
N ILE A 586 32.90 29.95 19.98
CA ILE A 586 31.84 30.16 18.98
C ILE A 586 32.04 31.48 18.22
N ASP A 587 32.35 32.57 18.92
CA ASP A 587 32.61 33.88 18.29
C ASP A 587 33.83 33.86 17.37
N GLY A 588 34.78 32.93 17.60
CA GLY A 588 35.95 32.73 16.74
C GLY A 588 35.69 31.84 15.52
N LEU A 589 34.55 31.16 15.45
CA LEU A 589 34.19 30.28 14.33
C LEU A 589 33.54 31.07 13.19
N LYS A 590 33.73 30.58 11.96
CA LYS A 590 33.04 31.09 10.77
C LYS A 590 31.82 30.23 10.51
N PHE A 591 30.64 30.84 10.63
CA PHE A 591 29.37 30.17 10.33
C PHE A 591 28.93 30.47 8.90
N PRO A 592 28.39 29.48 8.17
CA PRO A 592 27.81 29.72 6.87
C PRO A 592 26.54 30.57 7.04
N THR A 593 26.32 31.51 6.13
CA THR A 593 25.05 32.26 6.08
C THR A 593 24.02 31.55 5.22
N TYR A 594 24.46 30.92 4.12
CA TYR A 594 23.62 30.11 3.26
C TYR A 594 24.05 28.66 3.33
N VAL A 595 23.13 27.79 3.76
CA VAL A 595 23.30 26.34 3.76
C VAL A 595 22.25 25.77 2.83
N VAL A 596 22.72 25.10 1.77
CA VAL A 596 21.88 24.47 0.76
C VAL A 596 22.19 22.98 0.73
N THR A 597 21.18 22.13 0.65
CA THR A 597 21.36 20.68 0.51
C THR A 597 20.69 20.16 -0.74
N TYR A 598 21.31 19.16 -1.37
CA TYR A 598 20.73 18.45 -2.51
C TYR A 598 21.11 16.97 -2.47
N SER A 599 20.54 16.18 -3.37
CA SER A 599 20.84 14.75 -3.53
C SER A 599 21.55 14.50 -4.86
N ALA A 600 22.71 13.85 -4.81
CA ALA A 600 23.53 13.50 -5.97
C ALA A 600 23.13 12.15 -6.57
N PHE A 601 23.41 11.95 -7.85
CA PHE A 601 22.95 10.79 -8.63
C PHE A 601 24.00 9.69 -8.85
N ALA A 602 25.28 9.93 -8.54
CA ALA A 602 26.38 9.01 -8.86
C ALA A 602 27.41 8.84 -7.73
N GLU A 603 27.17 7.89 -6.81
CA GLU A 603 27.99 7.72 -5.60
C GLU A 603 29.50 7.54 -5.85
N LYS A 604 29.89 6.84 -6.91
CA LYS A 604 31.29 6.46 -7.17
C LYS A 604 32.07 7.50 -7.97
N ASP A 605 31.38 8.41 -8.63
CA ASP A 605 31.98 9.33 -9.58
C ASP A 605 32.59 10.54 -8.86
N ALA A 606 33.57 11.16 -9.51
CA ALA A 606 33.97 12.50 -9.12
C ALA A 606 32.86 13.47 -9.53
N HIS A 607 32.54 14.40 -8.63
CA HIS A 607 31.50 15.40 -8.84
C HIS A 607 32.11 16.78 -9.05
N ASN A 608 31.57 17.50 -10.04
CA ASN A 608 31.83 18.90 -10.28
C ASN A 608 30.52 19.68 -10.14
N VAL A 609 30.41 20.45 -9.05
CA VAL A 609 29.28 21.31 -8.77
C VAL A 609 29.58 22.72 -9.23
N GLU A 610 28.80 23.22 -10.18
CA GLU A 610 28.77 24.64 -10.50
C GLU A 610 27.59 25.28 -9.77
N VAL A 611 27.87 26.30 -8.95
CA VAL A 611 26.85 27.15 -8.34
C VAL A 611 26.99 28.54 -8.94
N LYS A 612 25.92 29.02 -9.56
CA LYS A 612 25.87 30.32 -10.24
C LYS A 612 24.76 31.18 -9.66
N LEU A 613 25.05 32.46 -9.45
CA LEU A 613 24.04 33.46 -9.11
C LEU A 613 23.40 33.96 -10.40
N LYS A 614 22.09 33.72 -10.56
CA LYS A 614 21.32 34.15 -11.74
C LYS A 614 21.46 35.65 -11.95
N ASP A 615 21.46 36.06 -13.22
CA ASP A 615 21.61 37.46 -13.64
C ASP A 615 22.93 38.14 -13.23
N THR A 616 23.94 37.35 -12.86
CA THR A 616 25.30 37.83 -12.58
C THR A 616 26.36 36.99 -13.30
N THR A 617 27.60 37.46 -13.30
CA THR A 617 28.77 36.68 -13.75
C THR A 617 29.39 35.85 -12.62
N HIS A 618 28.87 35.92 -11.40
CA HIS A 618 29.44 35.26 -10.24
C HIS A 618 29.07 33.78 -10.23
N LYS A 619 30.10 32.93 -10.17
CA LYS A 619 29.97 31.49 -10.07
C LYS A 619 31.11 30.88 -9.27
N VAL A 620 30.85 29.75 -8.66
CA VAL A 620 31.86 28.93 -7.98
C VAL A 620 31.77 27.50 -8.50
N ASN A 621 32.93 26.89 -8.70
CA ASN A 621 33.05 25.49 -9.07
C ASN A 621 33.67 24.72 -7.92
N LEU A 622 33.01 23.66 -7.48
CA LEU A 622 33.37 22.86 -6.33
C LEU A 622 33.52 21.42 -6.77
N ASN A 623 34.60 20.76 -6.35
CA ASN A 623 34.82 19.35 -6.67
C ASN A 623 34.75 18.52 -5.40
N TYR A 624 34.11 17.36 -5.46
CA TYR A 624 34.07 16.43 -4.34
C TYR A 624 33.94 14.97 -4.82
N LYS A 625 34.15 14.04 -3.89
CA LYS A 625 33.82 12.62 -4.04
C LYS A 625 33.15 12.15 -2.76
N PHE A 626 32.16 11.27 -2.85
CA PHE A 626 31.63 10.61 -1.67
C PHE A 626 32.69 9.70 -1.03
N PRO A 627 32.60 9.44 0.29
CA PRO A 627 33.32 8.34 0.91
C PRO A 627 33.04 7.02 0.17
N GLU A 628 33.98 6.07 0.23
CA GLU A 628 33.77 4.77 -0.39
C GLU A 628 32.48 4.11 0.15
N PRO A 629 31.64 3.51 -0.73
CA PRO A 629 30.37 2.93 -0.32
C PRO A 629 30.56 1.90 0.79
N SER A 630 29.77 2.02 1.85
CA SER A 630 29.77 1.09 2.98
C SER A 630 28.33 0.74 3.34
N ASP A 631 28.07 -0.53 3.60
CA ASP A 631 26.77 -1.01 4.09
C ASP A 631 26.40 -0.45 5.48
N HIS A 632 27.34 0.23 6.14
CA HIS A 632 27.21 0.76 7.47
C HIS A 632 27.25 2.30 7.51
N LEU A 633 27.63 2.95 6.40
CA LEU A 633 27.57 4.41 6.26
C LEU A 633 26.17 4.83 5.78
N LEU A 634 25.24 4.91 6.74
CA LEU A 634 23.81 5.05 6.45
C LEU A 634 23.29 6.49 6.36
N GLY A 635 24.00 7.45 6.96
CA GLY A 635 23.48 8.80 7.16
C GLY A 635 22.24 8.84 8.06
N ASN A 636 21.56 9.99 8.09
CA ASN A 636 20.29 10.16 8.83
C ASN A 636 19.04 9.72 8.03
N ARG A 637 19.19 8.84 7.03
CA ARG A 637 18.06 8.40 6.22
C ARG A 637 17.09 7.56 7.04
N MET A 638 15.82 7.58 6.64
CA MET A 638 14.79 6.68 7.17
C MET A 638 15.22 5.22 6.95
N VAL A 639 15.29 4.45 8.03
CA VAL A 639 15.69 3.03 7.99
C VAL A 639 14.52 2.09 8.19
N GLY A 640 13.38 2.59 8.66
CA GLY A 640 12.16 1.80 8.77
C GLY A 640 10.91 2.67 8.67
N LEU A 641 9.86 2.10 8.07
CA LEU A 641 8.57 2.74 7.84
C LEU A 641 7.46 1.83 8.36
N TYR A 642 6.56 2.38 9.17
CA TYR A 642 5.55 1.62 9.91
C TYR A 642 4.15 2.18 9.76
N LEU A 643 3.18 1.27 9.72
CA LEU A 643 1.76 1.57 9.81
C LEU A 643 1.20 1.01 11.11
N THR A 644 0.49 1.84 11.88
CA THR A 644 -0.15 1.44 13.13
C THR A 644 -1.64 1.73 13.07
N ILE A 645 -2.45 0.74 13.43
CA ILE A 645 -3.91 0.84 13.50
C ILE A 645 -4.33 0.72 14.96
N LYS A 646 -5.04 1.73 15.46
CA LYS A 646 -5.57 1.81 16.82
C LYS A 646 -7.09 1.81 16.81
N ARG A 647 -7.67 1.08 17.75
CA ARG A 647 -9.11 0.95 17.99
C ARG A 647 -9.37 1.02 19.48
N LEU A 648 -10.52 1.55 19.88
CA LEU A 648 -10.88 1.70 21.29
C LEU A 648 -10.94 0.34 22.00
N GLY A 649 -10.20 0.19 23.10
CA GLY A 649 -10.24 -1.03 23.93
C GLY A 649 -9.53 -2.26 23.31
N LYS A 650 -8.77 -2.08 22.22
CA LYS A 650 -7.98 -3.14 21.58
C LYS A 650 -6.50 -2.74 21.53
N ASN A 651 -5.62 -3.73 21.50
CA ASN A 651 -4.19 -3.48 21.34
C ASN A 651 -3.91 -2.93 19.93
N PRO A 652 -3.01 -1.94 19.77
CA PRO A 652 -2.61 -1.45 18.46
C PRO A 652 -2.05 -2.57 17.59
N ILE A 653 -2.41 -2.56 16.30
CA ILE A 653 -1.84 -3.45 15.30
C ILE A 653 -0.78 -2.65 14.56
N LYS A 654 0.49 -3.06 14.69
CA LYS A 654 1.61 -2.43 14.00
C LYS A 654 2.17 -3.34 12.90
N ARG A 655 2.55 -2.74 11.77
CA ARG A 655 3.15 -3.41 10.62
C ARG A 655 4.34 -2.62 10.08
N VAL A 656 5.38 -3.36 9.69
CA VAL A 656 6.49 -2.82 8.92
C VAL A 656 6.06 -2.74 7.46
N LEU A 657 5.97 -1.52 6.94
CA LEU A 657 5.77 -1.30 5.52
C LEU A 657 7.06 -1.65 4.78
N ALA A 658 8.20 -1.14 5.26
CA ALA A 658 9.54 -1.42 4.72
C ALA A 658 10.66 -1.20 5.76
N GLY A 659 11.81 -1.85 5.54
CA GLY A 659 13.03 -1.64 6.30
C GLY A 659 13.07 -2.32 7.68
N TYR A 660 13.64 -1.60 8.64
CA TYR A 660 14.00 -2.08 9.98
C TYR A 660 12.81 -2.50 10.85
N GLU A 661 12.88 -3.67 11.50
CA GLU A 661 11.92 -4.12 12.53
C GLU A 661 12.52 -3.99 13.94
N PRO A 662 12.16 -2.95 14.72
CA PRO A 662 12.76 -2.67 16.02
C PRO A 662 12.47 -3.73 17.09
N HIS A 663 11.44 -4.56 16.92
CA HIS A 663 11.08 -5.56 17.92
C HIS A 663 12.12 -6.68 18.05
N ASN A 664 13.01 -6.84 17.07
CA ASN A 664 14.08 -7.83 17.10
C ASN A 664 15.29 -7.39 17.95
N ASP A 665 15.43 -6.10 18.27
CA ASP A 665 16.69 -5.53 18.78
C ASP A 665 16.66 -5.00 20.22
N PHE A 666 15.49 -4.82 20.81
CA PHE A 666 15.34 -4.05 22.06
C PHE A 666 16.08 -4.67 23.28
N TYR A 667 16.63 -5.89 23.21
CA TYR A 667 17.21 -6.57 24.37
C TYR A 667 18.49 -7.44 24.13
N ALA A 668 19.11 -7.45 22.93
CA ALA A 668 20.47 -7.98 22.68
C ALA A 668 21.01 -7.51 21.31
N ASN A 669 22.34 -7.60 21.14
CA ASN A 669 23.15 -7.24 19.96
C ASN A 669 22.32 -6.65 18.80
N PRO A 670 22.22 -5.30 18.71
CA PRO A 670 21.34 -4.66 17.74
C PRO A 670 21.60 -5.23 16.35
N THR A 671 20.53 -5.61 15.64
CA THR A 671 20.61 -5.92 14.22
C THR A 671 21.36 -4.78 13.56
N GLN A 672 22.48 -5.11 12.93
CA GLN A 672 23.25 -4.11 12.23
C GLN A 672 22.35 -3.51 11.15
N LEU A 673 22.04 -2.23 11.30
CA LEU A 673 21.29 -1.50 10.27
C LEU A 673 22.09 -1.55 8.97
N THR A 674 21.39 -1.73 7.86
CA THR A 674 22.02 -1.90 6.55
C THR A 674 21.46 -0.92 5.55
N ARG A 675 22.25 -0.63 4.51
CA ARG A 675 21.82 0.19 3.37
C ARG A 675 20.55 -0.37 2.70
N LYS A 676 20.47 -1.70 2.58
CA LYS A 676 19.30 -2.39 2.04
C LYS A 676 17.99 -1.99 2.74
N MET A 677 17.99 -1.84 4.06
CA MET A 677 16.79 -1.44 4.81
C MET A 677 16.32 -0.04 4.42
N ILE A 678 17.25 0.87 4.13
CA ILE A 678 16.90 2.22 3.68
C ILE A 678 16.40 2.19 2.24
N ASP A 679 17.05 1.41 1.39
CA ASP A 679 16.67 1.29 -0.01
C ASP A 679 15.25 0.70 -0.12
N GLU A 680 14.90 -0.29 0.71
CA GLU A 680 13.52 -0.79 0.84
C GLU A 680 12.53 0.32 1.27
N VAL A 681 12.92 1.21 2.18
CA VAL A 681 12.07 2.35 2.59
C VAL A 681 11.88 3.32 1.42
N HIS A 682 12.95 3.65 0.70
CA HIS A 682 12.86 4.55 -0.46
C HIS A 682 12.01 3.95 -1.58
N GLU A 683 12.17 2.65 -1.88
CA GLU A 683 11.30 1.93 -2.80
C GLU A 683 9.83 1.99 -2.35
N MET A 684 9.54 1.78 -1.06
CA MET A 684 8.19 1.89 -0.53
C MET A 684 7.60 3.31 -0.64
N LEU A 685 8.43 4.36 -0.51
CA LEU A 685 8.03 5.76 -0.76
C LEU A 685 7.76 6.05 -2.24
N LEU A 686 8.39 5.32 -3.16
CA LEU A 686 8.10 5.42 -4.59
C LEU A 686 6.86 4.59 -5.00
N GLY A 687 6.56 3.56 -4.22
CA GLY A 687 5.39 2.71 -4.37
C GLY A 687 4.22 3.19 -3.52
N GLY A 688 3.68 2.29 -2.70
CA GLY A 688 2.56 2.60 -1.81
C GLY A 688 1.85 1.37 -1.27
N ALA A 689 0.78 1.60 -0.52
CA ALA A 689 -0.08 0.53 -0.02
C ALA A 689 -1.57 0.87 -0.15
N VAL A 690 -2.39 -0.17 -0.21
CA VAL A 690 -3.85 -0.08 -0.18
C VAL A 690 -4.36 -0.87 1.01
N MET A 691 -5.14 -0.22 1.85
CA MET A 691 -5.93 -0.91 2.88
C MET A 691 -7.34 -1.11 2.38
N ALA A 692 -7.94 -2.26 2.68
CA ALA A 692 -9.34 -2.54 2.39
C ALA A 692 -10.05 -3.06 3.64
N PHE A 693 -11.30 -2.67 3.82
CA PHE A 693 -12.09 -2.98 5.02
C PHE A 693 -13.46 -3.54 4.63
N GLU A 694 -13.87 -4.62 5.28
CA GLU A 694 -15.15 -5.29 5.02
C GLU A 694 -15.74 -5.82 6.33
N ARG A 695 -17.07 -5.98 6.44
CA ARG A 695 -17.64 -6.76 7.56
C ARG A 695 -17.34 -8.24 7.35
N GLU A 696 -18.13 -8.84 6.48
CA GLU A 696 -17.80 -10.08 5.77
C GLU A 696 -17.51 -9.70 4.31
N ALA A 697 -16.85 -10.58 3.56
CA ALA A 697 -16.62 -10.41 2.13
C ALA A 697 -17.90 -9.98 1.39
N PRO A 698 -17.79 -9.01 0.46
CA PRO A 698 -18.86 -8.72 -0.47
C PRO A 698 -19.18 -9.95 -1.32
N THR A 699 -20.40 -10.02 -1.83
CA THR A 699 -20.70 -11.04 -2.85
C THR A 699 -19.86 -10.81 -4.10
N LEU A 700 -19.63 -11.88 -4.84
CA LEU A 700 -18.74 -11.84 -5.99
C LEU A 700 -19.23 -10.82 -7.04
N SER A 701 -20.53 -10.76 -7.30
CA SER A 701 -21.10 -9.80 -8.24
C SER A 701 -20.92 -8.34 -7.81
N ILE A 702 -21.01 -8.04 -6.51
CA ILE A 702 -20.73 -6.69 -5.97
C ILE A 702 -19.25 -6.37 -6.16
N GLN A 703 -18.37 -7.28 -5.74
CA GLN A 703 -16.92 -7.05 -5.82
C GLN A 703 -16.43 -6.81 -7.26
N LEU A 704 -16.97 -7.57 -8.22
CA LEU A 704 -16.67 -7.40 -9.65
C LEU A 704 -17.24 -6.10 -10.21
N THR A 705 -18.42 -5.68 -9.73
CA THR A 705 -19.03 -4.42 -10.13
C THR A 705 -18.16 -3.24 -9.71
N GLU A 706 -17.72 -3.21 -8.45
CA GLU A 706 -16.85 -2.15 -7.92
C GLU A 706 -15.49 -2.13 -8.61
N TYR A 707 -14.93 -3.30 -8.89
CA TYR A 707 -13.71 -3.40 -9.67
C TYR A 707 -13.85 -2.76 -11.06
N LEU A 708 -14.92 -3.10 -11.78
CA LEU A 708 -15.19 -2.51 -13.10
C LEU A 708 -15.48 -1.01 -12.99
N GLN A 709 -16.22 -0.57 -11.98
CA GLN A 709 -16.48 0.85 -11.75
C GLN A 709 -15.17 1.60 -11.47
N ALA A 710 -14.24 1.03 -10.70
CA ALA A 710 -12.94 1.64 -10.45
C ALA A 710 -12.16 1.80 -11.76
N LEU A 711 -12.16 0.79 -12.64
CA LEU A 711 -11.58 0.90 -13.98
C LEU A 711 -12.29 1.97 -14.83
N MET A 712 -13.61 2.06 -14.76
CA MET A 712 -14.42 3.06 -15.46
C MET A 712 -14.07 4.50 -15.08
N SER A 713 -13.47 4.75 -13.92
CA SER A 713 -13.00 6.10 -13.54
C SER A 713 -11.95 6.67 -14.51
N ASN A 714 -11.31 5.82 -15.31
CA ASN A 714 -10.33 6.21 -16.32
C ASN A 714 -10.94 6.55 -17.70
N GLN A 715 -12.26 6.50 -17.85
CA GLN A 715 -12.92 6.66 -19.14
C GLN A 715 -12.62 8.01 -19.80
N ASN A 716 -12.80 9.10 -19.06
CA ASN A 716 -12.78 10.45 -19.63
C ASN A 716 -11.43 10.80 -20.26
N TRP A 717 -10.34 10.56 -19.52
CA TRP A 717 -9.02 10.88 -20.03
C TRP A 717 -8.62 9.96 -21.18
N PHE A 718 -9.01 8.68 -21.10
CA PHE A 718 -8.67 7.70 -22.12
C PHE A 718 -9.38 7.98 -23.44
N GLU A 719 -10.67 8.27 -23.40
CA GLU A 719 -11.43 8.62 -24.60
C GLU A 719 -10.92 9.92 -25.22
N ALA A 720 -10.59 10.93 -24.40
CA ALA A 720 -9.96 12.16 -24.88
C ALA A 720 -8.62 11.91 -25.58
N TYR A 721 -7.78 11.02 -25.01
CA TYR A 721 -6.51 10.61 -25.61
C TYR A 721 -6.73 9.90 -26.96
N GLN A 722 -7.67 8.95 -27.02
CA GLN A 722 -8.02 8.25 -28.26
C GLN A 722 -8.55 9.17 -29.36
N GLU A 723 -9.19 10.28 -28.99
CA GLU A 723 -9.69 11.29 -29.92
C GLU A 723 -8.62 12.31 -30.35
N GLY A 724 -7.38 12.17 -29.86
CA GLY A 724 -6.28 13.08 -30.14
C GLY A 724 -6.34 14.39 -29.35
N ASN A 725 -7.24 14.51 -28.37
CA ASN A 725 -7.37 15.68 -27.51
C ASN A 725 -6.49 15.56 -26.26
N ILE A 726 -5.18 15.70 -26.47
CA ILE A 726 -4.17 15.54 -25.41
C ILE A 726 -4.37 16.51 -24.25
N LYS A 727 -4.77 17.76 -24.52
CA LYS A 727 -5.00 18.76 -23.47
C LYS A 727 -6.09 18.30 -22.50
N THR A 728 -7.24 17.88 -23.03
CA THR A 728 -8.33 17.35 -22.19
C THR A 728 -7.95 16.03 -21.52
N ALA A 729 -7.16 15.18 -22.16
CA ALA A 729 -6.65 13.96 -21.52
C ALA A 729 -5.80 14.26 -20.28
N VAL A 730 -4.88 15.24 -20.37
CA VAL A 730 -4.06 15.68 -19.23
C VAL A 730 -4.92 16.33 -18.14
N GLU A 731 -5.88 17.18 -18.52
CA GLU A 731 -6.83 17.79 -17.57
C GLU A 731 -7.67 16.74 -16.81
N GLU A 732 -8.11 15.66 -17.48
CA GLU A 732 -8.85 14.57 -16.86
C GLU A 732 -7.96 13.62 -16.04
N ILE A 733 -6.72 13.34 -16.47
CA ILE A 733 -5.74 12.60 -15.65
C ILE A 733 -5.46 13.33 -14.33
N ALA A 734 -5.34 14.65 -14.38
CA ALA A 734 -5.07 15.48 -13.21
C ALA A 734 -6.20 15.45 -12.16
N LYS A 735 -7.42 15.06 -12.55
CA LYS A 735 -8.54 14.84 -11.60
C LYS A 735 -8.40 13.55 -10.79
N GLY A 736 -7.49 12.66 -11.19
CA GLY A 736 -7.26 11.37 -10.54
C GLY A 736 -8.31 10.31 -10.90
N GLY A 737 -8.07 9.09 -10.42
CA GLY A 737 -8.94 7.94 -10.62
C GLY A 737 -8.96 7.01 -9.42
N PHE A 738 -9.89 6.07 -9.41
CA PHE A 738 -9.97 5.04 -8.38
C PHE A 738 -9.00 3.90 -8.68
N SER A 739 -8.50 3.24 -7.63
CA SER A 739 -7.62 2.08 -7.76
C SER A 739 -8.15 0.93 -6.92
N TYR A 740 -8.38 -0.21 -7.57
CA TYR A 740 -8.80 -1.44 -6.91
C TYR A 740 -7.79 -2.55 -7.26
N PRO A 741 -6.87 -2.91 -6.35
CA PRO A 741 -5.93 -3.99 -6.61
C PRO A 741 -6.66 -5.29 -6.93
N SER A 742 -6.42 -5.87 -8.12
CA SER A 742 -7.08 -7.10 -8.56
C SER A 742 -6.87 -8.28 -7.61
N LEU A 743 -5.77 -8.26 -6.86
CA LEU A 743 -5.45 -9.20 -5.79
C LEU A 743 -6.57 -9.29 -4.73
N LEU A 744 -7.27 -8.19 -4.44
CA LEU A 744 -8.38 -8.17 -3.49
C LEU A 744 -9.55 -9.06 -3.97
N LEU A 745 -9.75 -9.23 -5.28
CA LEU A 745 -10.77 -10.13 -5.84
C LEU A 745 -10.58 -11.59 -5.38
N SER A 746 -9.31 -11.99 -5.18
CA SER A 746 -8.99 -13.31 -4.67
C SER A 746 -8.96 -13.32 -3.15
N MET A 747 -8.20 -12.40 -2.54
CA MET A 747 -7.89 -12.45 -1.11
C MET A 747 -9.06 -12.06 -0.19
N LEU A 748 -9.99 -11.24 -0.66
CA LEU A 748 -11.19 -10.86 0.12
C LEU A 748 -12.42 -11.70 -0.24
N GLN A 749 -12.27 -12.85 -0.89
CA GLN A 749 -13.41 -13.72 -1.17
C GLN A 749 -14.06 -14.27 0.13
N PRO A 750 -15.36 -14.63 0.10
CA PRO A 750 -16.04 -15.27 1.22
C PRO A 750 -15.48 -16.68 1.46
N ILE A 751 -15.44 -17.11 2.73
CA ILE A 751 -15.06 -18.46 3.11
C ILE A 751 -16.11 -19.45 2.57
N GLN A 752 -15.65 -20.53 1.93
CA GLN A 752 -16.56 -21.57 1.42
C GLN A 752 -17.16 -22.38 2.57
N ASN A 753 -18.43 -22.75 2.42
CA ASN A 753 -19.20 -23.48 3.44
C ASN A 753 -19.17 -22.78 4.81
N ASN A 754 -19.17 -21.44 4.81
CA ASN A 754 -19.37 -20.63 6.01
C ASN A 754 -20.72 -20.94 6.68
N VAL A 755 -21.72 -21.39 5.91
CA VAL A 755 -22.98 -21.95 6.40
C VAL A 755 -23.10 -23.41 6.00
N THR A 756 -23.41 -24.26 6.99
CA THR A 756 -23.76 -25.67 6.82
C THR A 756 -24.97 -26.01 7.69
N GLU A 757 -25.54 -27.21 7.51
CA GLU A 757 -26.65 -27.69 8.35
C GLU A 757 -26.29 -27.83 9.85
N GLN A 758 -24.98 -27.76 10.17
CA GLN A 758 -24.43 -27.98 11.51
C GLN A 758 -23.77 -26.75 12.11
N ALA A 759 -23.43 -25.73 11.33
CA ALA A 759 -22.66 -24.59 11.81
C ALA A 759 -22.79 -23.35 10.91
N ILE A 760 -22.66 -22.17 11.53
CA ILE A 760 -22.51 -20.88 10.84
C ILE A 760 -21.27 -20.19 11.36
N THR A 761 -20.36 -19.84 10.45
CA THR A 761 -19.11 -19.14 10.71
C THR A 761 -19.15 -17.77 10.04
N TYR A 762 -18.83 -16.72 10.79
CA TYR A 762 -18.87 -15.34 10.31
C TYR A 762 -17.94 -14.45 11.17
N PRO A 763 -17.47 -13.30 10.65
CA PRO A 763 -16.65 -12.35 11.40
C PRO A 763 -17.53 -11.54 12.35
N ASN A 764 -17.15 -11.47 13.63
CA ASN A 764 -17.82 -10.59 14.60
C ASN A 764 -17.27 -9.16 14.60
N GLY A 765 -16.02 -8.99 14.14
CA GLY A 765 -15.37 -7.71 13.95
C GLY A 765 -15.57 -7.19 12.53
N PHE A 766 -14.46 -6.92 11.86
CA PHE A 766 -14.41 -6.55 10.44
C PHE A 766 -13.13 -7.12 9.83
N ARG A 767 -13.18 -7.58 8.60
CA ARG A 767 -11.99 -7.99 7.84
C ARG A 767 -11.23 -6.75 7.40
N SER A 768 -9.93 -6.74 7.59
CA SER A 768 -9.07 -5.72 6.97
C SER A 768 -7.75 -6.31 6.50
N CYS A 769 -7.17 -5.69 5.47
CA CYS A 769 -5.91 -6.14 4.90
C CYS A 769 -5.07 -4.97 4.37
N ILE A 770 -3.79 -5.22 4.10
CA ILE A 770 -2.87 -4.30 3.45
C ILE A 770 -2.31 -4.99 2.20
N VAL A 771 -2.43 -4.34 1.04
CA VAL A 771 -1.71 -4.69 -0.18
C VAL A 771 -0.56 -3.69 -0.32
N LYS A 772 0.68 -4.15 -0.37
CA LYS A 772 1.86 -3.28 -0.58
C LYS A 772 2.46 -3.50 -1.95
N PHE A 773 2.88 -2.41 -2.57
CA PHE A 773 3.64 -2.41 -3.81
C PHE A 773 4.96 -1.66 -3.57
N SER A 774 6.07 -2.35 -3.83
CA SER A 774 7.42 -1.81 -3.74
C SER A 774 8.12 -2.02 -5.09
N PRO A 775 8.37 -0.96 -5.87
CA PRO A 775 9.18 -1.06 -7.08
C PRO A 775 10.60 -1.49 -6.74
N GLY A 776 11.17 -2.43 -7.49
CA GLY A 776 12.52 -2.95 -7.22
C GLY A 776 13.62 -2.10 -7.88
N PHE A 777 13.75 -0.82 -7.52
CA PHE A 777 14.74 0.08 -8.12
C PHE A 777 16.17 -0.20 -7.67
N TYR A 778 16.38 -0.48 -6.38
CA TYR A 778 17.68 -0.83 -5.80
C TYR A 778 17.83 -2.34 -5.65
N ASN A 779 16.73 -3.03 -5.33
CA ASN A 779 16.71 -4.47 -5.09
C ASN A 779 16.53 -5.31 -6.37
N ASN A 780 16.35 -4.69 -7.54
CA ASN A 780 16.10 -5.31 -8.85
C ASN A 780 14.85 -6.22 -8.93
N GLU A 781 14.04 -6.28 -7.87
CA GLU A 781 12.86 -7.13 -7.77
C GLU A 781 11.66 -6.34 -7.28
N THR A 782 10.73 -6.02 -8.19
CA THR A 782 9.44 -5.43 -7.79
C THR A 782 8.66 -6.43 -6.95
N LYS A 783 8.20 -6.00 -5.78
CA LYS A 783 7.52 -6.84 -4.80
C LYS A 783 6.08 -6.39 -4.62
N THR A 784 5.16 -7.35 -4.74
CA THR A 784 3.78 -7.21 -4.27
C THR A 784 3.60 -8.09 -3.05
N SER A 785 2.99 -7.56 -1.99
CA SER A 785 2.69 -8.34 -0.79
C SER A 785 1.31 -8.05 -0.22
N PHE A 786 0.81 -8.98 0.57
CA PHE A 786 -0.50 -8.96 1.18
C PHE A 786 -0.41 -9.34 2.66
N ASP A 787 -1.25 -8.72 3.49
CA ASP A 787 -1.31 -8.97 4.92
C ASP A 787 -2.75 -8.90 5.43
N PHE A 788 -3.29 -10.00 5.96
CA PHE A 788 -4.53 -9.97 6.74
C PHE A 788 -4.26 -9.42 8.15
N LEU A 789 -5.00 -8.38 8.50
CA LEU A 789 -4.92 -7.78 9.81
C LEU A 789 -5.87 -8.51 10.77
N PRO A 790 -5.45 -8.81 12.02
CA PRO A 790 -6.22 -9.60 12.98
C PRO A 790 -7.38 -8.80 13.58
N THR A 791 -8.39 -8.52 12.76
CA THR A 791 -9.52 -7.62 13.04
C THR A 791 -10.88 -8.29 12.86
N SER A 792 -10.95 -9.38 12.09
CA SER A 792 -12.20 -10.06 11.72
C SER A 792 -12.88 -10.75 12.87
N GLU A 793 -12.10 -11.28 13.83
CA GLU A 793 -12.64 -11.90 15.02
C GLU A 793 -13.65 -13.02 14.68
N TYR A 794 -13.31 -13.85 13.67
CA TYR A 794 -14.15 -14.95 13.19
C TYR A 794 -14.58 -15.86 14.32
N GLN A 795 -15.84 -16.28 14.26
CA GLN A 795 -16.42 -17.20 15.24
C GLN A 795 -17.43 -18.11 14.57
N THR A 796 -17.67 -19.26 15.21
CA THR A 796 -18.67 -20.23 14.77
C THR A 796 -19.74 -20.42 15.84
N VAL A 797 -20.97 -20.62 15.38
CA VAL A 797 -22.08 -21.12 16.19
C VAL A 797 -22.48 -22.47 15.61
N SER A 798 -22.14 -23.55 16.31
CA SER A 798 -22.52 -24.92 15.95
C SER A 798 -23.92 -25.25 16.45
N ARG A 799 -24.61 -26.18 15.78
CA ARG A 799 -25.96 -26.63 16.11
C ARG A 799 -26.03 -27.41 17.43
N SER A 800 -24.96 -28.11 17.76
CA SER A 800 -24.76 -28.79 19.05
C SER A 800 -24.45 -27.82 20.19
N GLY A 801 -23.91 -26.63 19.85
CA GLY A 801 -23.47 -25.62 20.80
C GLY A 801 -22.04 -25.84 21.33
N THR A 802 -21.35 -26.88 20.87
CA THR A 802 -19.95 -27.22 21.23
C THR A 802 -19.10 -27.42 19.97
N GLY A 803 -17.77 -27.36 20.10
CA GLY A 803 -16.85 -27.57 18.97
C GLY A 803 -16.73 -26.32 18.07
N ASN A 804 -17.06 -25.14 18.60
CA ASN A 804 -17.05 -23.89 17.83
C ASN A 804 -15.62 -23.48 17.48
N PHE A 805 -14.68 -23.68 18.41
CA PHE A 805 -13.26 -23.47 18.19
C PHE A 805 -12.73 -24.26 16.98
N GLU A 806 -13.00 -25.57 16.93
CA GLU A 806 -12.51 -26.46 15.89
C GLU A 806 -13.11 -26.10 14.52
N GLU A 807 -14.41 -25.83 14.47
CA GLU A 807 -15.06 -25.46 13.22
C GLU A 807 -14.53 -24.11 12.69
N THR A 808 -14.33 -23.13 13.56
CA THR A 808 -13.74 -21.83 13.18
C THR A 808 -12.31 -22.00 12.64
N LEU A 809 -11.50 -22.85 13.27
CA LEU A 809 -10.15 -23.16 12.81
C LEU A 809 -10.17 -23.78 11.41
N LYS A 810 -11.06 -24.75 11.16
CA LYS A 810 -11.23 -25.37 9.83
C LYS A 810 -11.63 -24.34 8.78
N LYS A 811 -12.60 -23.47 9.08
CA LYS A 811 -13.05 -22.44 8.14
C LYS A 811 -11.97 -21.41 7.83
N THR A 812 -11.31 -20.87 8.86
CA THR A 812 -10.32 -19.80 8.69
C THR A 812 -9.00 -20.30 8.10
N ALA A 813 -8.69 -21.60 8.20
CA ALA A 813 -7.58 -22.21 7.48
C ALA A 813 -7.66 -22.05 5.95
N GLN A 814 -8.86 -21.85 5.38
CA GLN A 814 -9.00 -21.56 3.95
C GLN A 814 -8.23 -20.30 3.53
N LEU A 815 -8.13 -19.29 4.41
CA LEU A 815 -7.39 -18.05 4.12
C LEU A 815 -5.89 -18.33 3.96
N ALA A 816 -5.32 -19.16 4.83
CA ALA A 816 -3.91 -19.56 4.74
C ALA A 816 -3.62 -20.43 3.50
N ILE A 817 -4.54 -21.33 3.12
CA ILE A 817 -4.41 -22.11 1.88
C ILE A 817 -4.43 -21.18 0.66
N LEU A 818 -5.30 -20.17 0.67
CA LEU A 818 -5.40 -19.18 -0.40
C LEU A 818 -4.13 -18.33 -0.49
N GLU A 819 -3.59 -17.89 0.65
CA GLU A 819 -2.30 -17.17 0.69
C GLU A 819 -1.18 -18.00 0.05
N GLY A 820 -1.01 -19.25 0.46
CA GLY A 820 0.03 -20.14 -0.09
C GLY A 820 -0.22 -20.56 -1.54
N TYR A 821 -1.40 -20.29 -2.08
CA TYR A 821 -1.68 -20.46 -3.50
C TYR A 821 -1.31 -19.22 -4.33
N VAL A 822 -1.60 -18.03 -3.80
CA VAL A 822 -1.39 -16.75 -4.50
C VAL A 822 0.06 -16.29 -4.39
N PHE A 823 0.74 -16.64 -3.30
CA PHE A 823 2.11 -16.20 -3.00
C PHE A 823 3.06 -17.38 -2.83
N GLU A 824 4.20 -17.31 -3.52
CA GLU A 824 5.28 -18.29 -3.38
C GLU A 824 5.86 -18.25 -1.96
N ASP A 825 6.07 -17.04 -1.44
CA ASP A 825 6.49 -16.81 -0.05
C ASP A 825 5.28 -16.50 0.84
N SER A 826 4.90 -17.45 1.70
CA SER A 826 3.80 -17.33 2.66
C SER A 826 4.09 -18.17 3.90
N ALA A 827 3.39 -17.89 5.00
CA ALA A 827 3.50 -18.74 6.19
C ALA A 827 3.13 -20.20 5.90
N TYR A 828 2.14 -20.43 5.02
CA TYR A 828 1.78 -21.78 4.59
C TYR A 828 2.95 -22.49 3.87
N SER A 829 3.58 -21.85 2.87
CA SER A 829 4.68 -22.47 2.12
C SER A 829 5.91 -22.71 2.99
N GLN A 830 6.19 -21.85 3.98
CA GLN A 830 7.30 -22.03 4.91
C GLN A 830 7.07 -23.13 5.97
N LEU A 831 5.83 -23.30 6.43
CA LEU A 831 5.49 -24.21 7.55
C LEU A 831 4.95 -25.56 7.10
N LYS A 832 4.50 -25.69 5.84
CA LYS A 832 4.04 -26.95 5.29
C LYS A 832 5.14 -28.00 5.47
N GLU A 833 4.77 -29.17 5.98
CA GLU A 833 5.66 -30.32 6.25
C GLU A 833 6.70 -30.12 7.37
N LYS A 834 6.73 -28.96 8.04
CA LYS A 834 7.61 -28.76 9.20
C LYS A 834 7.05 -29.42 10.46
N PRO A 835 7.90 -29.97 11.35
CA PRO A 835 7.47 -30.47 12.63
C PRO A 835 7.08 -29.32 13.57
N LEU A 836 5.82 -29.24 13.97
CA LEU A 836 5.29 -28.12 14.74
C LEU A 836 5.23 -28.41 16.25
N LEU A 837 5.44 -27.38 17.06
CA LEU A 837 5.23 -27.42 18.51
C LEU A 837 4.44 -26.20 18.97
N LEU A 838 3.54 -26.44 19.92
CA LEU A 838 2.79 -25.38 20.58
C LEU A 838 3.70 -24.66 21.58
N ASN A 839 3.72 -23.32 21.53
CA ASN A 839 4.46 -22.48 22.47
C ASN A 839 4.18 -22.80 23.95
N LYS A 840 2.93 -23.17 24.28
CA LYS A 840 2.53 -23.58 25.64
C LYS A 840 3.04 -24.95 26.08
N ALA A 841 3.49 -25.78 25.14
CA ALA A 841 3.96 -27.15 25.39
C ALA A 841 5.49 -27.27 25.44
N MET A 842 6.23 -26.17 25.25
CA MET A 842 7.70 -26.18 25.20
C MET A 842 8.40 -26.63 26.49
N GLY A 843 7.78 -26.38 27.66
CA GLY A 843 8.38 -26.70 28.95
C GLY A 843 9.72 -25.98 29.19
N ARG A 844 10.67 -26.68 29.84
CA ARG A 844 12.06 -26.22 30.09
C ARG A 844 13.06 -26.88 29.13
N ASP A 845 12.71 -26.97 27.85
CA ASP A 845 13.62 -27.54 26.84
C ASP A 845 14.78 -26.58 26.56
N GLU A 846 16.01 -27.05 26.77
CA GLU A 846 17.23 -26.25 26.62
C GLU A 846 17.42 -25.71 25.19
N ARG A 847 16.86 -26.38 24.18
CA ARG A 847 16.93 -25.94 22.76
C ARG A 847 16.25 -24.59 22.53
N PHE A 848 15.34 -24.20 23.41
CA PHE A 848 14.63 -22.92 23.34
C PHE A 848 15.15 -21.89 24.34
N SER A 849 16.27 -22.18 25.02
CA SER A 849 16.92 -21.23 25.93
C SER A 849 17.62 -20.10 25.17
N SER A 850 17.87 -18.99 25.86
CA SER A 850 18.66 -17.89 25.32
C SER A 850 20.08 -18.31 24.94
N GLN A 851 20.65 -19.27 25.66
CA GLN A 851 21.97 -19.81 25.37
C GLN A 851 22.01 -20.60 24.06
N ALA A 852 20.97 -21.40 23.78
CA ALA A 852 20.91 -22.21 22.56
C ALA A 852 20.54 -21.38 21.32
N LEU A 853 19.63 -20.42 21.47
CA LEU A 853 19.12 -19.61 20.36
C LEU A 853 19.97 -18.37 20.03
N GLY A 854 20.84 -17.94 20.95
CA GLY A 854 21.65 -16.73 20.76
C GLY A 854 20.80 -15.52 20.40
N ASN A 855 21.16 -14.83 19.33
CA ASN A 855 20.45 -13.63 18.85
C ASN A 855 18.98 -13.91 18.47
N ASP A 856 18.65 -15.12 18.01
CA ASP A 856 17.29 -15.47 17.61
C ASP A 856 16.34 -15.61 18.80
N TYR A 857 16.86 -15.77 20.03
CA TYR A 857 16.05 -15.89 21.23
C TYR A 857 15.10 -14.70 21.41
N HIS A 858 15.48 -13.50 20.98
CA HIS A 858 14.65 -12.31 21.14
C HIS A 858 13.40 -12.37 20.27
N TYR A 859 13.58 -12.76 19.02
CA TYR A 859 12.47 -13.02 18.12
C TYR A 859 11.56 -14.11 18.69
N TYR A 860 12.10 -15.30 18.97
CA TYR A 860 11.30 -16.43 19.44
C TYR A 860 10.65 -16.17 20.80
N GLY A 861 11.40 -15.63 21.77
CA GLY A 861 10.95 -15.32 23.12
C GLY A 861 9.76 -14.36 23.14
N LYS A 862 9.85 -13.28 22.37
CA LYS A 862 8.82 -12.24 22.30
C LYS A 862 7.65 -12.63 21.39
N GLN A 863 7.95 -13.08 20.17
CA GLN A 863 6.94 -13.32 19.14
C GLN A 863 6.27 -14.69 19.26
N ILE A 864 6.93 -15.70 19.83
CA ILE A 864 6.42 -17.08 19.83
C ILE A 864 6.19 -17.60 21.26
N PHE A 865 7.18 -17.53 22.14
CA PHE A 865 7.12 -18.21 23.45
C PHE A 865 6.17 -17.50 24.43
N GLY A 866 6.06 -16.18 24.35
CA GLY A 866 5.20 -15.35 25.20
C GLY A 866 3.73 -15.21 24.76
N GLY A 867 2.90 -14.74 25.69
CA GLY A 867 1.52 -14.27 25.44
C GLY A 867 0.42 -15.31 25.71
N GLY A 868 -0.85 -14.88 25.71
CA GLY A 868 -2.02 -15.75 25.94
C GLY A 868 -2.52 -16.52 24.72
N ILE A 869 -1.96 -16.24 23.54
CA ILE A 869 -2.38 -16.78 22.24
C ILE A 869 -1.67 -18.12 21.97
N LEU A 870 -2.34 -19.04 21.27
CA LEU A 870 -1.75 -20.31 20.84
C LEU A 870 -0.88 -20.07 19.61
N LYS A 871 0.38 -20.47 19.67
CA LYS A 871 1.32 -20.31 18.56
C LYS A 871 2.00 -21.63 18.25
N LEU A 872 1.85 -22.12 17.02
CA LEU A 872 2.51 -23.34 16.54
C LEU A 872 3.67 -22.94 15.63
N PHE A 873 4.88 -23.33 16.00
CA PHE A 873 6.11 -22.95 15.29
C PHE A 873 6.96 -24.17 14.95
N ASP A 874 7.88 -24.02 14.02
CA ASP A 874 8.81 -25.07 13.60
C ASP A 874 9.80 -25.44 14.71
N THR A 875 9.72 -26.68 15.19
CA THR A 875 10.62 -27.22 16.23
C THR A 875 12.07 -27.37 15.78
N SER A 876 12.31 -27.45 14.48
CA SER A 876 13.66 -27.48 13.92
C SER A 876 14.30 -26.09 13.84
N LEU A 877 13.51 -25.03 14.11
CA LEU A 877 13.94 -23.62 14.12
C LEU A 877 14.52 -23.14 12.79
N GLN A 878 14.24 -23.84 11.69
CA GLN A 878 14.72 -23.49 10.34
C GLN A 878 13.92 -22.33 9.75
N VAL A 879 12.66 -22.19 10.16
CA VAL A 879 11.79 -21.09 9.73
C VAL A 879 11.25 -20.32 10.94
N LYS A 880 11.20 -18.99 10.81
CA LYS A 880 10.70 -18.06 11.85
C LYS A 880 9.19 -17.80 11.75
N SER A 881 8.54 -18.29 10.69
CA SER A 881 7.08 -18.24 10.54
C SER A 881 6.39 -19.09 11.61
N PHE A 882 5.13 -18.75 11.92
CA PHE A 882 4.32 -19.53 12.86
C PHE A 882 2.83 -19.38 12.59
N TRP A 883 2.05 -20.38 13.01
CA TRP A 883 0.60 -20.28 13.06
C TRP A 883 0.16 -19.61 14.35
N LYS A 884 -0.76 -18.67 14.26
CA LYS A 884 -1.36 -17.96 15.39
C LYS A 884 -2.85 -18.32 15.46
N ILE A 885 -3.28 -18.87 16.59
CA ILE A 885 -4.67 -19.30 16.80
C ILE A 885 -5.26 -18.63 18.04
N ASP A 886 -6.43 -18.00 17.90
CA ASP A 886 -7.16 -17.44 19.04
C ASP A 886 -7.64 -18.59 19.96
N PRO A 887 -7.28 -18.61 21.26
CA PRO A 887 -7.59 -19.72 22.16
C PRO A 887 -9.07 -19.91 22.47
N ILE A 888 -9.90 -18.88 22.25
CA ILE A 888 -11.34 -18.89 22.53
C ILE A 888 -12.13 -19.20 21.26
N LYS A 889 -11.79 -18.51 20.16
CA LYS A 889 -12.57 -18.54 18.92
C LYS A 889 -12.06 -19.57 17.92
N GLY A 890 -10.77 -19.90 17.95
CA GLY A 890 -10.15 -20.80 16.96
C GLY A 890 -9.77 -20.12 15.64
N GLU A 891 -9.90 -18.80 15.52
CA GLU A 891 -9.49 -18.05 14.34
C GLU A 891 -7.97 -18.20 14.10
N LEU A 892 -7.60 -18.59 12.87
CA LEU A 892 -6.24 -18.89 12.45
C LEU A 892 -5.66 -17.81 11.53
N TYR A 893 -4.40 -17.46 11.78
CA TYR A 893 -3.55 -16.69 10.89
C TYR A 893 -2.20 -17.38 10.73
N GLY A 894 -1.66 -17.42 9.51
CA GLY A 894 -0.24 -17.70 9.29
C GLY A 894 0.55 -16.40 9.39
N ILE A 895 1.61 -16.36 10.21
CA ILE A 895 2.40 -15.15 10.45
C ILE A 895 3.82 -15.37 9.93
N LEU A 896 4.27 -14.47 9.05
CA LEU A 896 5.64 -14.40 8.53
C LEU A 896 6.60 -13.74 9.54
N PRO A 897 7.94 -13.84 9.35
CA PRO A 897 8.91 -13.32 10.31
C PRO A 897 8.80 -11.80 10.54
N ASN A 898 8.41 -11.06 9.51
CA ASN A 898 8.13 -9.62 9.54
C ASN A 898 6.75 -9.26 10.13
N GLN A 899 6.08 -10.20 10.80
CA GLN A 899 4.78 -10.06 11.45
C GLN A 899 3.57 -9.86 10.52
N THR A 900 3.73 -9.98 9.20
CA THR A 900 2.60 -9.92 8.26
C THR A 900 1.85 -11.26 8.24
N GLY A 901 0.52 -11.21 8.22
CA GLY A 901 -0.40 -12.34 8.11
C GLY A 901 -0.80 -12.65 6.68
N GLY A 902 0.17 -12.94 5.81
CA GLY A 902 -0.08 -13.16 4.39
C GLY A 902 1.15 -13.65 3.62
N GLY A 903 1.40 -13.05 2.46
CA GLY A 903 2.46 -13.51 1.56
C GLY A 903 3.01 -12.44 0.64
N SER A 904 4.08 -12.78 -0.06
CA SER A 904 4.69 -11.92 -1.06
C SER A 904 5.13 -12.68 -2.30
N ARG A 905 5.22 -11.96 -3.41
CA ARG A 905 5.77 -12.46 -4.66
C ARG A 905 6.69 -11.41 -5.26
N THR A 906 7.75 -11.87 -5.89
CA THR A 906 8.66 -11.04 -6.68
C THR A 906 8.25 -11.15 -8.14
N THR A 907 8.32 -10.02 -8.84
CA THR A 907 7.56 -9.81 -10.07
C THR A 907 8.35 -10.15 -11.34
N TYR A 908 9.42 -10.97 -11.25
CA TYR A 908 10.15 -11.43 -12.44
C TYR A 908 9.22 -12.15 -13.44
N GLN A 909 8.19 -12.84 -12.96
CA GLN A 909 7.22 -13.57 -13.78
C GLN A 909 6.07 -12.70 -14.35
N GLN A 910 5.65 -11.59 -13.71
CA GLN A 910 4.63 -10.71 -14.34
C GLN A 910 5.25 -9.83 -15.44
N LEU A 911 6.57 -9.62 -15.41
CA LEU A 911 7.31 -8.98 -16.49
C LEU A 911 7.39 -9.88 -17.75
N MET A 912 7.40 -11.22 -17.58
CA MET A 912 7.19 -12.16 -18.69
C MET A 912 5.74 -12.18 -19.19
N GLU A 913 4.75 -11.74 -18.40
CA GLU A 913 3.39 -11.50 -18.92
C GLU A 913 3.30 -10.20 -19.73
N LEU A 914 4.20 -9.25 -19.50
CA LEU A 914 4.43 -8.09 -20.37
C LEU A 914 4.97 -8.53 -21.74
N ASP A 915 5.84 -9.55 -21.81
CA ASP A 915 6.24 -10.16 -23.09
C ASP A 915 5.05 -10.82 -23.82
N LYS A 916 4.08 -11.41 -23.11
CA LYS A 916 2.82 -11.90 -23.72
C LYS A 916 1.92 -10.76 -24.20
N VAL A 917 1.90 -9.62 -23.50
CA VAL A 917 1.24 -8.39 -23.95
C VAL A 917 1.91 -7.84 -25.21
N ILE A 918 3.24 -7.90 -25.30
CA ILE A 918 4.04 -7.50 -26.47
C ILE A 918 3.89 -8.50 -27.63
N GLU A 919 3.81 -9.81 -27.38
CA GLU A 919 3.48 -10.82 -28.41
C GLU A 919 2.03 -10.71 -28.89
N GLY A 920 1.09 -10.43 -27.99
CA GLY A 920 -0.29 -10.09 -28.34
C GLY A 920 -0.37 -8.81 -29.18
N TYR A 921 0.49 -7.82 -28.88
CA TYR A 921 0.70 -6.62 -29.71
C TYR A 921 1.14 -7.00 -31.12
N LYS A 922 2.16 -7.88 -31.24
CA LYS A 922 2.68 -8.36 -32.53
C LYS A 922 1.65 -9.18 -33.32
N GLU A 923 0.80 -9.98 -32.67
CA GLU A 923 -0.23 -10.80 -33.32
C GLU A 923 -1.47 -10.00 -33.77
N VAL A 924 -1.95 -9.06 -32.97
CA VAL A 924 -3.07 -8.17 -33.36
C VAL A 924 -2.66 -7.30 -34.54
N LEU A 925 -1.42 -6.84 -34.56
CA LEU A 925 -0.86 -6.05 -35.65
C LEU A 925 -0.57 -6.89 -36.92
N SER A 926 -0.18 -8.16 -36.79
CA SER A 926 -0.07 -9.06 -37.95
C SER A 926 -1.43 -9.44 -38.52
N ALA A 927 -2.47 -9.53 -37.68
CA ALA A 927 -3.85 -9.77 -38.09
C ALA A 927 -4.49 -8.55 -38.79
N MET A 928 -4.07 -7.32 -38.46
CA MET A 928 -4.47 -6.11 -39.20
C MET A 928 -3.95 -6.10 -40.64
N ASN A 929 -2.86 -6.82 -40.93
CA ASN A 929 -2.32 -6.98 -42.29
C ASN A 929 -3.19 -7.86 -43.20
N PHE A 930 -4.21 -8.55 -42.67
CA PHE A 930 -5.09 -9.42 -43.46
C PHE A 930 -6.43 -8.76 -43.86
N GLY A 931 -6.64 -7.48 -43.53
CA GLY A 931 -7.89 -6.76 -43.77
C GLY A 931 -7.84 -5.58 -44.76
N LEU A 932 -6.67 -5.26 -45.34
CA LEU A 932 -6.46 -4.07 -46.17
C LEU A 932 -6.62 -4.30 -47.69
N THR A 933 -7.38 -5.32 -48.10
CA THR A 933 -7.86 -5.45 -49.49
C THR A 933 -9.31 -4.98 -49.65
N VAL A 934 -9.73 -3.96 -48.90
CA VAL A 934 -10.98 -3.24 -49.20
C VAL A 934 -10.67 -2.18 -50.25
N THR A 935 -11.04 -2.53 -51.47
CA THR A 935 -10.99 -1.74 -52.70
C THR A 935 -11.54 -0.31 -52.52
N GLY A 936 -10.74 0.67 -52.94
CA GLY A 936 -11.20 1.97 -53.41
C GLY A 936 -11.32 3.06 -52.34
N LEU A 937 -10.24 3.84 -52.19
CA LEU A 937 -10.21 5.31 -52.06
C LEU A 937 -8.75 5.68 -51.76
N GLY A 938 -8.09 6.33 -52.71
CA GLY A 938 -6.67 6.66 -52.62
C GLY A 938 -6.35 7.57 -51.44
N ASN A 939 -5.27 7.24 -50.73
CA ASN A 939 -4.36 8.18 -50.05
C ASN A 939 -3.23 7.41 -49.34
N LEU A 940 -2.00 7.66 -49.78
CA LEU A 940 -0.69 7.25 -49.24
C LEU A 940 -0.41 7.44 -47.71
N PRO A 941 -1.09 8.29 -46.92
CA PRO A 941 -0.65 8.58 -45.55
C PRO A 941 -0.93 7.47 -44.52
N LEU A 942 -1.92 6.59 -44.70
CA LEU A 942 -2.38 5.72 -43.61
C LEU A 942 -1.47 4.50 -43.35
N GLY A 943 -0.90 3.89 -44.39
CA GLY A 943 0.06 2.76 -44.26
C GLY A 943 1.40 3.21 -43.66
N LEU A 944 1.93 4.34 -44.13
CA LEU A 944 3.14 4.97 -43.59
C LEU A 944 2.94 5.43 -42.14
N VAL A 945 1.83 6.10 -41.84
CA VAL A 945 1.51 6.55 -40.47
C VAL A 945 1.28 5.35 -39.56
N ALA A 946 0.69 4.27 -40.03
CA ALA A 946 0.54 3.04 -39.26
C ALA A 946 1.89 2.37 -38.97
N ALA A 947 2.80 2.27 -39.95
CA ALA A 947 4.15 1.73 -39.74
C ALA A 947 4.97 2.60 -38.77
N TYR A 948 4.91 3.92 -38.90
CA TYR A 948 5.55 4.86 -37.96
C TYR A 948 4.94 4.76 -36.56
N SER A 949 3.61 4.70 -36.44
CA SER A 949 2.92 4.57 -35.15
C SER A 949 3.23 3.24 -34.48
N LEU A 950 3.34 2.17 -35.27
CA LEU A 950 3.67 0.81 -34.82
C LEU A 950 5.10 0.72 -34.29
N THR A 951 6.04 1.40 -34.95
CA THR A 951 7.41 1.51 -34.46
C THR A 951 7.49 2.44 -33.26
N LEU A 952 6.75 3.56 -33.24
CA LEU A 952 6.67 4.44 -32.07
C LEU A 952 6.18 3.68 -30.84
N VAL A 953 5.12 2.87 -30.96
CA VAL A 953 4.63 2.10 -29.81
C VAL A 953 5.59 0.98 -29.42
N LYS A 954 6.28 0.32 -30.37
CA LYS A 954 7.36 -0.62 -30.03
C LYS A 954 8.50 0.07 -29.30
N LEU A 955 8.89 1.27 -29.73
CA LEU A 955 9.92 2.07 -29.08
C LEU A 955 9.48 2.56 -27.70
N TYR A 956 8.22 2.99 -27.55
CA TYR A 956 7.65 3.37 -26.27
C TYR A 956 7.44 2.18 -25.35
N ALA A 957 7.11 0.99 -25.88
CA ALA A 957 6.98 -0.23 -25.10
C ALA A 957 8.35 -0.78 -24.68
N LEU A 958 9.37 -0.73 -25.55
CA LEU A 958 10.75 -1.06 -25.21
C LEU A 958 11.32 -0.06 -24.21
N ALA A 959 11.05 1.24 -24.39
CA ALA A 959 11.43 2.27 -23.43
C ALA A 959 10.67 2.10 -22.11
N SER A 960 9.36 1.82 -22.14
CA SER A 960 8.56 1.56 -20.93
C SER A 960 8.99 0.27 -20.25
N GLN A 961 9.31 -0.78 -21.00
CA GLN A 961 9.86 -2.04 -20.49
C GLN A 961 11.24 -1.81 -19.89
N ALA A 962 12.11 -1.03 -20.53
CA ALA A 962 13.41 -0.64 -19.98
C ALA A 962 13.26 0.29 -18.75
N LEU A 963 12.23 1.14 -18.69
CA LEU A 963 11.89 1.99 -17.54
C LEU A 963 11.19 1.21 -16.41
N ILE A 964 10.52 0.11 -16.72
CA ILE A 964 9.85 -0.75 -15.73
C ILE A 964 10.83 -1.80 -15.19
N LEU A 965 11.68 -2.35 -16.06
CA LEU A 965 12.74 -3.33 -15.74
C LEU A 965 14.04 -2.67 -15.28
N MET A 966 14.17 -1.37 -15.51
CA MET A 966 15.37 -0.57 -15.23
C MET A 966 16.66 -1.22 -15.76
N ASN A 967 16.55 -1.91 -16.90
CA ASN A 967 17.64 -2.61 -17.57
C ASN A 967 17.59 -2.32 -19.08
N THR A 968 18.66 -1.76 -19.61
CA THR A 968 18.82 -1.43 -21.04
C THR A 968 19.67 -2.46 -21.80
N THR A 969 20.12 -3.53 -21.13
CA THR A 969 20.96 -4.56 -21.76
C THR A 969 20.20 -5.28 -22.88
N GLY A 970 20.71 -5.22 -24.11
CA GLY A 970 20.05 -5.76 -25.31
C GLY A 970 19.10 -4.78 -26.01
N MET A 971 18.84 -3.61 -25.41
CA MET A 971 17.91 -2.62 -25.95
C MET A 971 18.37 -2.05 -27.29
N ASP A 972 19.68 -1.88 -27.50
CA ASP A 972 20.24 -1.40 -28.78
C ASP A 972 19.99 -2.40 -29.92
N GLU A 973 20.00 -3.71 -29.62
CA GLU A 973 19.72 -4.79 -30.57
C GLU A 973 18.23 -4.82 -30.92
N ASP A 974 17.35 -4.71 -29.91
CA ASP A 974 15.90 -4.64 -30.08
C ASP A 974 15.42 -3.34 -30.77
N LEU A 975 16.07 -2.21 -30.46
CA LEU A 975 15.91 -0.92 -31.15
C LEU A 975 16.28 -1.06 -32.63
N THR A 976 17.42 -1.69 -32.91
CA THR A 976 17.91 -1.91 -34.27
C THR A 976 16.96 -2.81 -35.04
N ILE A 977 16.46 -3.90 -34.45
CA ILE A 977 15.47 -4.80 -35.06
C ILE A 977 14.14 -4.07 -35.33
N ALA A 978 13.67 -3.24 -34.40
CA ALA A 978 12.43 -2.47 -34.57
C ALA A 978 12.56 -1.41 -35.69
N LEU A 979 13.70 -0.74 -35.78
CA LEU A 979 14.00 0.24 -36.83
C LEU A 979 14.26 -0.42 -38.20
N GLN A 980 14.90 -1.59 -38.24
CA GLN A 980 15.06 -2.39 -39.45
C GLN A 980 13.72 -2.89 -39.98
N ALA A 981 12.81 -3.34 -39.10
CA ALA A 981 11.45 -3.71 -39.46
C ALA A 981 10.67 -2.52 -40.02
N LEU A 982 10.77 -1.34 -39.39
CA LEU A 982 10.20 -0.09 -39.91
C LEU A 982 10.69 0.21 -41.32
N ALA A 983 12.01 0.15 -41.53
CA ALA A 983 12.64 0.41 -42.82
C ALA A 983 12.15 -0.60 -43.88
N CYS A 984 12.03 -1.88 -43.53
CA CYS A 984 11.52 -2.93 -44.41
C CYS A 984 10.04 -2.74 -44.78
N ASP A 985 9.19 -2.31 -43.84
CA ASP A 985 7.76 -2.12 -44.06
C ASP A 985 7.48 -0.82 -44.86
N LEU A 986 8.22 0.26 -44.58
CA LEU A 986 8.22 1.48 -45.42
C LEU A 986 8.67 1.18 -46.85
N TYR A 987 9.73 0.39 -47.00
CA TYR A 987 10.26 0.02 -48.31
C TYR A 987 9.27 -0.81 -49.12
N LYS A 988 8.54 -1.75 -48.49
CA LYS A 988 7.47 -2.54 -49.12
C LYS A 988 6.28 -1.66 -49.56
N GLU A 989 5.79 -0.78 -48.69
CA GLU A 989 4.70 0.17 -49.01
C GLU A 989 5.08 1.08 -50.20
N ILE A 990 6.32 1.59 -50.22
CA ILE A 990 6.84 2.42 -51.31
C ILE A 990 6.98 1.62 -52.61
N LEU A 991 7.46 0.37 -52.54
CA LEU A 991 7.61 -0.50 -53.71
C LEU A 991 6.27 -0.88 -54.35
N TYR A 992 5.25 -1.20 -53.56
CA TYR A 992 3.93 -1.59 -54.09
C TYR A 992 3.24 -0.45 -54.86
N ASP A 993 3.49 0.81 -54.50
CA ASP A 993 2.95 1.98 -55.21
C ASP A 993 3.83 2.42 -56.40
N SER A 994 5.14 2.16 -56.36
CA SER A 994 6.08 2.49 -57.44
C SER A 994 5.85 1.75 -58.76
N PHE A 995 5.00 0.71 -58.79
CA PHE A 995 4.55 0.03 -60.02
C PHE A 995 3.39 0.74 -60.75
N TYR A 996 2.85 1.83 -60.19
CA TYR A 996 1.83 2.68 -60.83
C TYR A 996 2.29 4.14 -61.02
N GLY A 997 3.36 4.35 -61.80
CA GLY A 997 3.55 5.62 -62.54
C GLY A 997 4.72 6.53 -62.12
N VAL A 998 5.85 6.34 -62.81
CA VAL A 998 6.89 7.30 -63.26
C VAL A 998 7.33 8.45 -62.31
N GLY A 999 8.46 8.21 -61.64
CA GLY A 999 9.70 9.00 -61.80
C GLY A 999 9.79 10.38 -61.13
N THR A 1000 10.39 10.44 -59.93
CA THR A 1000 11.40 11.46 -59.48
C THR A 1000 11.81 11.32 -58.00
N ALA A 1001 11.17 10.44 -57.21
CA ALA A 1001 11.41 10.36 -55.76
C ALA A 1001 12.68 9.57 -55.32
N ALA A 1002 13.37 8.89 -56.25
CA ALA A 1002 14.47 7.99 -55.90
C ALA A 1002 15.72 8.70 -55.34
N SER A 1003 15.99 9.95 -55.72
CA SER A 1003 17.21 10.66 -55.29
C SER A 1003 17.14 11.15 -53.84
N THR A 1004 15.94 11.37 -53.29
CA THR A 1004 15.78 11.86 -51.91
C THR A 1004 15.94 10.74 -50.88
N ILE A 1005 15.70 9.49 -51.28
CA ILE A 1005 15.80 8.30 -50.44
C ILE A 1005 17.24 7.78 -50.39
N GLU A 1006 18.00 7.82 -51.49
CA GLU A 1006 19.45 7.52 -51.47
C GLU A 1006 20.22 8.49 -50.56
N SER A 1007 19.81 9.76 -50.49
CA SER A 1007 20.39 10.72 -49.53
C SER A 1007 20.04 10.42 -48.07
N LEU A 1008 18.86 9.83 -47.78
CA LEU A 1008 18.48 9.48 -46.41
C LEU A 1008 19.19 8.20 -45.94
N ILE A 1009 19.35 7.22 -46.83
CA ILE A 1009 20.08 5.97 -46.57
C ILE A 1009 21.59 6.22 -46.46
N GLY A 1010 22.15 7.12 -47.28
CA GLY A 1010 23.54 7.57 -47.16
C GLY A 1010 23.82 8.37 -45.87
N ALA A 1011 22.80 9.02 -45.29
CA ALA A 1011 22.93 9.77 -44.04
C ALA A 1011 22.85 8.89 -42.77
N MET A 1012 22.39 7.65 -42.88
CA MET A 1012 22.25 6.70 -41.75
C MET A 1012 23.44 5.76 -41.58
N GLY A 1013 24.56 6.01 -42.27
CA GLY A 1013 25.84 5.31 -42.03
C GLY A 1013 26.02 4.07 -42.89
N GLY A 1014 26.66 4.25 -44.05
CA GLY A 1014 27.27 3.14 -44.78
C GLY A 1014 28.49 2.62 -44.02
N ILE A 1015 28.48 1.33 -43.71
CA ILE A 1015 29.71 0.55 -43.55
C ILE A 1015 29.85 -0.27 -44.83
N ASP A 1016 31.01 -0.11 -45.48
CA ASP A 1016 31.36 -0.69 -46.76
C ASP A 1016 31.16 -2.21 -46.86
N GLY A 1017 30.66 -2.66 -48.01
CA GLY A 1017 31.03 -3.94 -48.61
C GLY A 1017 30.00 -5.06 -48.57
N GLU A 1018 29.54 -5.43 -49.78
CA GLU A 1018 28.94 -6.70 -50.20
C GLU A 1018 27.39 -6.86 -50.16
N ASP A 1019 26.84 -6.87 -51.38
CA ASP A 1019 25.63 -7.52 -51.91
C ASP A 1019 24.30 -7.47 -51.12
N PHE A 1020 23.52 -6.40 -51.38
CA PHE A 1020 22.06 -6.45 -51.22
C PHE A 1020 21.41 -7.03 -52.47
N SER A 1021 21.08 -8.33 -52.44
CA SER A 1021 20.17 -8.94 -53.40
C SER A 1021 18.73 -8.49 -53.12
N PHE A 1022 18.04 -8.01 -54.15
CA PHE A 1022 16.59 -7.81 -54.15
C PHE A 1022 15.90 -9.10 -53.67
N PHE A 1023 15.03 -8.98 -52.65
CA PHE A 1023 14.40 -10.07 -51.89
C PHE A 1023 15.22 -10.65 -50.73
N LYS A 1024 15.45 -9.83 -49.70
CA LYS A 1024 15.36 -10.24 -48.29
C LYS A 1024 15.11 -9.02 -47.39
N CYS A 1025 13.83 -8.69 -47.21
CA CYS A 1025 13.32 -8.71 -45.84
C CYS A 1025 13.09 -10.19 -45.53
#